data_AF-W5KT67-F1
#
_entry.id   AF-W5KT67-F1
#
_cell.length_a   1.000
_cell.length_b   1.000
_cell.length_c   1.000
_cell.angle_alpha   90.00
_cell.angle_beta   90.00
_cell.angle_gamma   90.00
#
_symmetry.space_group_name_H-M   'P 1'
#
loop_
_entity.id
_entity.type
_entity.pdbx_description
1 polymer ?
#
loop_
_entity_poly.entity_id
_entity_poly.type
_entity_poly.pdbx_seq_one_letter_code
_entity_poly.pdbx_strand_id
1 'polypeptide(L)'
;MAAEGTEELGDNGHFNQPSGFEATEDADLPKQDVGFTEEKAGSRTEMAEPAAPYSGHLLEGEEEEEEEEGELPVDFDRLWKVVSDSPQDFSGWTDLLQYCEQEGHMTASRRALNAFLARYPLCYGYWKKFADLERRAGHNSKAEEVCVRGLKAIPLSVDLWIHYINLLLGTLNMNLPESIHRIRSTFEEAVAAAGWDWHSDRLWDLYTEWEKEQGDLRAMTSVYDRVMKVPTQLYNTHYEKLKSHLTSYALQDVLSPEEYTKLQAEYKQIQIQTKKEVSDTTAKEEEEEKEEERPPGEEEPADSGRDSEEAVQKMQELLLTSREEMYLQNESEVRKRWNYEDTIKRPYFHVKALDRTQLKAWQIYLDWEIAEAEAVQDVPEGMSADQGVSKVHERVAGHERVLILFERCLIACALYEECWDKYVHYLEPRSLEETRNVYRRACEIHLPYKHTFHLQWSAFEEKHGNILEAQRILESLELAMPGLAMVRLRRAGLERRLGRLDRSESLLREAVEQNKDKPYLHAFFSIKLARFLLKLGKNPSKARAVLQEAIEISPDNSKLYLNLLELEVSGDLRVNGGGVHQCVSKALAAPLSPKTKILFSQRGLQFAEDFGTTVQSVLSISEEHQKLLDDLGGKKRGAENGDDDDPEKMSKLDDGSAVSAAQGVLPSMPPMTTPPPPVMGGDMSGYGGYSNWYQQQQYGGYGGYQTPWNQYNQYYPPS
;
A
#
# COMPACT_ATOMS: atom_id res chain seq x y z
N MET A 1 25.30 27.00 29.25
CA MET A 1 25.80 25.72 28.68
C MET A 1 24.61 25.03 28.05
N ALA A 2 24.42 25.28 26.76
CA ALA A 2 23.38 24.63 25.95
C ALA A 2 23.89 23.25 25.55
N ALA A 3 23.20 22.22 25.99
CA ALA A 3 23.21 20.90 25.37
C ALA A 3 21.73 20.52 25.24
N GLU A 4 21.20 20.71 24.04
CA GLU A 4 19.91 20.15 23.67
C GLU A 4 20.05 18.62 23.74
N GLY A 5 19.49 18.03 24.79
CA GLY A 5 19.30 16.60 24.85
C GLY A 5 18.20 16.23 23.85
N THR A 6 18.59 15.57 22.77
CA THR A 6 17.70 14.76 21.95
C THR A 6 17.06 13.70 22.84
N GLU A 7 15.84 13.95 23.33
CA GLU A 7 14.97 12.91 23.89
C GLU A 7 14.58 11.99 22.72
N GLU A 8 15.11 10.77 22.68
CA GLU A 8 14.62 9.72 21.78
C GLU A 8 13.14 9.48 22.07
N LEU A 9 12.29 9.77 21.08
CA LEU A 9 10.84 9.54 21.10
C LEU A 9 10.48 8.06 20.87
N GLY A 10 11.47 7.16 20.87
CA GLY A 10 11.31 5.76 20.44
C GLY A 10 10.76 4.80 21.51
N ASP A 11 10.93 5.09 22.79
CA ASP A 11 10.72 4.08 23.84
C ASP A 11 9.49 4.31 24.74
N ASN A 12 8.46 5.01 24.23
CA ASN A 12 7.20 5.18 24.97
C ASN A 12 6.05 4.52 24.23
N GLY A 13 5.99 3.19 24.34
CA GLY A 13 4.81 2.42 23.97
C GLY A 13 5.13 1.16 23.15
N HIS A 14 5.89 0.23 23.71
CA HIS A 14 5.79 -1.16 23.25
C HIS A 14 4.40 -1.69 23.61
N PHE A 15 3.47 -1.61 22.66
CA PHE A 15 2.30 -2.46 22.66
C PHE A 15 2.80 -3.84 22.23
N ASN A 16 2.94 -4.78 23.18
CA ASN A 16 3.08 -6.18 22.82
C ASN A 16 1.82 -6.57 22.03
N GLN A 17 1.99 -6.84 20.73
CA GLN A 17 1.04 -7.70 20.03
C GLN A 17 1.00 -9.02 20.81
N PRO A 18 -0.16 -9.55 21.24
CA PRO A 18 -0.21 -10.88 21.80
C PRO A 18 0.06 -11.87 20.65
N SER A 19 1.29 -12.36 20.58
CA SER A 19 1.57 -13.64 19.96
C SER A 19 0.94 -14.72 20.83
N GLY A 20 -0.06 -15.41 20.30
CA GLY A 20 -0.59 -16.71 20.77
C GLY A 20 -0.94 -16.80 22.27
N PHE A 21 -2.23 -16.77 22.59
CA PHE A 21 -2.71 -17.23 23.89
C PHE A 21 -3.66 -18.41 23.74
N GLU A 22 -3.19 -19.56 24.21
CA GLU A 22 -3.98 -20.72 24.59
C GLU A 22 -4.87 -20.35 25.78
N ALA A 23 -6.11 -20.81 25.71
CA ALA A 23 -7.15 -20.61 26.72
C ALA A 23 -6.85 -21.40 27.99
N THR A 24 -7.08 -20.80 29.16
CA THR A 24 -7.46 -21.54 30.38
C THR A 24 -8.55 -20.81 31.17
N GLU A 25 -9.34 -21.64 31.84
CA GLU A 25 -10.72 -21.51 32.30
C GLU A 25 -11.03 -20.51 33.44
N ASP A 26 -12.25 -19.97 33.36
CA ASP A 26 -13.25 -19.63 34.39
C ASP A 26 -12.85 -19.40 35.86
N ALA A 27 -13.29 -18.24 36.38
CA ALA A 27 -13.80 -18.14 37.76
C ALA A 27 -14.83 -16.98 37.91
N ASP A 28 -16.02 -17.36 38.37
CA ASP A 28 -17.20 -16.57 38.73
C ASP A 28 -16.95 -15.31 39.59
N LEU A 29 -17.70 -14.23 39.29
CA LEU A 29 -17.99 -13.15 40.24
C LEU A 29 -19.52 -12.95 40.40
N PRO A 30 -20.04 -12.79 41.63
CA PRO A 30 -21.47 -12.67 41.86
C PRO A 30 -22.00 -11.26 41.64
N LYS A 31 -23.20 -11.21 41.06
CA LYS A 31 -24.05 -10.03 40.83
C LYS A 31 -24.50 -9.39 42.14
N GLN A 32 -24.49 -8.06 42.20
CA GLN A 32 -25.35 -7.31 43.11
C GLN A 32 -26.15 -6.26 42.37
N ASP A 33 -27.43 -6.27 42.71
CA ASP A 33 -28.58 -5.63 42.11
C ASP A 33 -28.98 -4.47 43.03
N VAL A 34 -29.02 -3.23 42.54
CA VAL A 34 -29.71 -2.14 43.23
C VAL A 34 -30.24 -1.14 42.20
N GLY A 35 -31.55 -1.18 41.98
CA GLY A 35 -32.27 -0.12 41.29
C GLY A 35 -32.58 1.06 42.21
N PHE A 36 -32.69 2.26 41.64
CA PHE A 36 -33.70 3.26 42.04
C PHE A 36 -33.91 4.30 40.93
N THR A 37 -35.10 4.87 40.96
CA THR A 37 -35.90 5.50 39.90
C THR A 37 -35.72 7.01 39.67
N GLU A 38 -36.16 7.43 38.47
CA GLU A 38 -36.50 8.75 37.87
C GLU A 38 -36.66 10.03 38.73
N GLU A 39 -36.20 11.19 38.22
CA GLU A 39 -37.08 12.26 37.67
C GLU A 39 -36.33 13.45 37.01
N LYS A 40 -37.08 14.20 36.20
CA LYS A 40 -36.74 15.08 35.05
C LYS A 40 -36.21 16.50 35.34
N ALA A 41 -35.49 17.05 34.34
CA ALA A 41 -35.80 18.28 33.56
C ALA A 41 -34.65 19.31 33.44
N GLY A 42 -34.35 19.75 32.19
CA GLY A 42 -33.67 21.04 31.94
C GLY A 42 -32.77 21.15 30.70
N SER A 43 -33.39 21.28 29.51
CA SER A 43 -32.92 21.93 28.26
C SER A 43 -31.46 22.43 28.19
N ARG A 44 -30.63 21.81 27.32
CA ARG A 44 -29.39 22.41 26.81
C ARG A 44 -29.13 22.01 25.35
N THR A 45 -28.87 23.04 24.57
CA THR A 45 -28.50 23.17 23.15
C THR A 45 -27.75 21.99 22.53
N GLU A 46 -28.25 21.52 21.38
CA GLU A 46 -27.66 20.49 20.52
C GLU A 46 -26.21 20.84 20.14
N MET A 47 -25.28 19.94 20.49
CA MET A 47 -23.95 19.85 19.88
C MET A 47 -23.89 18.53 19.13
N ALA A 48 -23.48 18.61 17.87
CA ALA A 48 -23.36 17.49 16.95
C ALA A 48 -22.45 16.39 17.51
N GLU A 49 -22.87 15.13 17.34
CA GLU A 49 -22.11 13.93 17.65
C GLU A 49 -20.84 13.83 16.77
N PRO A 50 -19.70 13.36 17.31
CA PRO A 50 -18.51 13.14 16.49
C PRO A 50 -18.62 11.83 15.71
N ALA A 51 -18.52 11.95 14.38
CA ALA A 51 -18.55 10.84 13.44
C ALA A 51 -17.39 9.84 13.65
N ALA A 52 -17.71 8.55 13.53
CA ALA A 52 -16.76 7.44 13.46
C ALA A 52 -15.80 7.58 12.25
N PRO A 53 -14.64 6.89 12.24
CA PRO A 53 -13.72 6.94 11.11
C PRO A 53 -14.38 6.36 9.87
N TYR A 54 -14.78 7.24 8.96
CA TYR A 54 -15.21 7.01 7.58
C TYR A 54 -16.02 5.71 7.34
N SER A 55 -17.29 5.73 7.71
CA SER A 55 -18.30 5.13 6.83
C SER A 55 -18.23 5.87 5.50
N GLY A 56 -17.67 5.24 4.47
CA GLY A 56 -17.71 5.79 3.11
C GLY A 56 -19.13 6.15 2.74
N HIS A 57 -19.31 7.28 2.03
CA HIS A 57 -20.57 7.77 1.48
C HIS A 57 -21.56 6.64 1.19
N LEU A 58 -22.51 6.43 2.10
CA LEU A 58 -23.81 5.88 1.76
C LEU A 58 -24.48 6.97 0.93
N LEU A 59 -24.73 6.67 -0.34
CA LEU A 59 -25.61 7.46 -1.16
C LEU A 59 -26.98 7.42 -0.49
N GLU A 60 -27.43 8.58 0.00
CA GLU A 60 -28.85 8.79 0.29
C GLU A 60 -29.62 8.58 -1.01
N GLY A 61 -30.46 7.55 -1.04
CA GLY A 61 -31.43 7.33 -2.11
C GLY A 61 -31.41 5.93 -2.72
N GLU A 62 -31.69 4.91 -1.94
CA GLU A 62 -32.35 3.70 -2.46
C GLU A 62 -33.51 3.39 -1.53
N GLU A 63 -34.72 3.45 -2.06
CA GLU A 63 -35.92 2.92 -1.40
C GLU A 63 -35.63 1.44 -1.14
N GLU A 64 -35.42 1.08 0.13
CA GLU A 64 -35.35 -0.31 0.55
C GLU A 64 -36.69 -0.96 0.17
N GLU A 65 -36.71 -1.74 -0.91
CA GLU A 65 -37.74 -2.75 -1.09
C GLU A 65 -37.67 -3.63 0.17
N GLU A 66 -38.72 -3.56 1.00
CA GLU A 66 -38.95 -4.37 2.19
C GLU A 66 -38.94 -5.87 1.80
N GLU A 67 -37.77 -6.46 1.56
CA GLU A 67 -37.57 -7.89 1.47
C GLU A 67 -37.66 -8.44 2.91
N GLU A 68 -38.70 -9.25 3.17
CA GLU A 68 -39.04 -9.91 4.44
C GLU A 68 -37.87 -10.01 5.44
N GLU A 69 -37.92 -9.21 6.52
CA GLU A 69 -37.09 -9.39 7.71
C GLU A 69 -37.50 -10.72 8.39
N GLY A 70 -37.01 -11.83 7.85
CA GLY A 70 -36.94 -13.09 8.57
C GLY A 70 -36.01 -12.93 9.78
N GLU A 71 -36.35 -13.58 10.90
CA GLU A 71 -35.44 -13.66 12.05
C GLU A 71 -34.07 -14.18 11.59
N LEU A 72 -33.01 -13.46 11.99
CA LEU A 72 -31.64 -13.85 11.65
C LEU A 72 -31.31 -15.25 12.19
N PRO A 73 -30.39 -16.00 11.55
CA PRO A 73 -29.99 -17.32 12.04
C PRO A 73 -29.49 -17.28 13.49
N VAL A 74 -29.78 -18.33 14.26
CA VAL A 74 -29.64 -18.36 15.73
C VAL A 74 -28.23 -17.99 16.23
N ASP A 75 -27.18 -18.41 15.52
CA ASP A 75 -25.79 -18.13 15.89
C ASP A 75 -25.22 -16.86 15.23
N PHE A 76 -26.00 -16.17 14.37
CA PHE A 76 -25.52 -15.01 13.63
C PHE A 76 -25.10 -13.89 14.58
N ASP A 77 -25.94 -13.50 15.54
CA ASP A 77 -25.62 -12.40 16.46
C ASP A 77 -24.40 -12.71 17.34
N ARG A 78 -24.22 -13.97 17.72
CA ARG A 78 -23.05 -14.42 18.48
C ARG A 78 -21.77 -14.27 17.65
N LEU A 79 -21.76 -14.77 16.41
CA LEU A 79 -20.61 -14.68 15.51
C LEU A 79 -20.36 -13.23 15.06
N TRP A 80 -21.43 -12.47 14.80
CA TRP A 80 -21.38 -11.03 14.49
C TRP A 80 -20.74 -10.24 15.62
N LYS A 81 -21.06 -10.55 16.87
CA LYS A 81 -20.45 -9.92 18.03
C LYS A 81 -18.95 -10.19 18.11
N VAL A 82 -18.51 -11.44 17.87
CA VAL A 82 -17.07 -11.78 17.86
C VAL A 82 -16.30 -10.89 16.88
N VAL A 83 -16.79 -10.76 15.65
CA VAL A 83 -16.13 -9.93 14.63
C VAL A 83 -16.32 -8.43 14.84
N SER A 84 -17.37 -8.00 15.55
CA SER A 84 -17.58 -6.60 15.92
C SER A 84 -16.64 -6.17 17.05
N ASP A 85 -16.42 -7.05 18.03
CA ASP A 85 -15.52 -6.82 19.16
C ASP A 85 -14.04 -6.93 18.72
N SER A 86 -13.74 -7.81 17.76
CA SER A 86 -12.41 -7.96 17.15
C SER A 86 -12.45 -7.83 15.62
N PRO A 87 -12.62 -6.62 15.06
CA PRO A 87 -12.77 -6.43 13.61
C PRO A 87 -11.58 -6.86 12.74
N GLN A 88 -10.39 -7.02 13.33
CA GLN A 88 -9.18 -7.46 12.62
C GLN A 88 -9.03 -8.99 12.60
N ASP A 89 -9.91 -9.73 13.28
CA ASP A 89 -9.90 -11.18 13.31
C ASP A 89 -10.47 -11.75 12.02
N PHE A 90 -9.58 -11.95 11.05
CA PHE A 90 -9.93 -12.53 9.75
C PHE A 90 -10.57 -13.91 9.88
N SER A 91 -10.12 -14.76 10.81
CA SER A 91 -10.71 -16.09 11.05
C SER A 91 -12.17 -15.99 11.48
N GLY A 92 -12.46 -15.14 12.46
CA GLY A 92 -13.83 -14.90 12.91
C GLY A 92 -14.75 -14.43 11.78
N TRP A 93 -14.23 -13.58 10.88
CA TRP A 93 -14.98 -13.18 9.68
C TRP A 93 -15.23 -14.35 8.73
N THR A 94 -14.22 -15.19 8.47
CA THR A 94 -14.39 -16.35 7.58
C THR A 94 -15.38 -17.37 8.16
N ASP A 95 -15.38 -17.57 9.48
CA ASP A 95 -16.31 -18.45 10.17
C ASP A 95 -17.74 -17.92 10.08
N LEU A 96 -17.94 -16.62 10.30
CA LEU A 96 -19.25 -15.97 10.12
C LEU A 96 -19.77 -16.10 8.68
N LEU A 97 -18.91 -15.87 7.69
CA LEU A 97 -19.29 -15.97 6.28
C LEU A 97 -19.63 -17.42 5.89
N GLN A 98 -18.85 -18.38 6.36
CA GLN A 98 -19.11 -19.79 6.15
C GLN A 98 -20.44 -20.23 6.81
N TYR A 99 -20.72 -19.73 8.02
CA TYR A 99 -22.00 -19.96 8.68
C TYR A 99 -23.18 -19.38 7.88
N CYS A 100 -23.09 -18.11 7.46
CA CYS A 100 -24.14 -17.48 6.64
C CYS A 100 -24.40 -18.23 5.33
N GLU A 101 -23.35 -18.78 4.74
CA GLU A 101 -23.44 -19.59 3.52
C GLU A 101 -24.15 -20.94 3.76
N GLN A 102 -23.83 -21.62 4.87
CA GLN A 102 -24.46 -22.89 5.26
C GLN A 102 -25.96 -22.74 5.54
N GLU A 103 -26.34 -21.66 6.22
CA GLU A 103 -27.73 -21.34 6.51
C GLU A 103 -28.51 -20.89 5.26
N GLY A 104 -27.81 -20.43 4.21
CA GLY A 104 -28.43 -19.95 2.97
C GLY A 104 -29.28 -18.68 3.16
N HIS A 105 -29.08 -17.95 4.25
CA HIS A 105 -29.89 -16.79 4.61
C HIS A 105 -29.38 -15.51 3.93
N MET A 106 -30.09 -15.07 2.89
CA MET A 106 -29.71 -13.94 2.02
C MET A 106 -29.33 -12.66 2.79
N THR A 107 -30.21 -12.19 3.68
CA THR A 107 -29.99 -10.93 4.44
C THR A 107 -28.76 -11.00 5.34
N ALA A 108 -28.58 -12.10 6.07
CA ALA A 108 -27.39 -12.36 6.88
C ALA A 108 -26.12 -12.40 6.03
N SER A 109 -26.14 -13.11 4.88
CA SER A 109 -25.01 -13.16 3.96
C SER A 109 -24.64 -11.79 3.39
N ARG A 110 -25.63 -11.01 2.92
CA ARG A 110 -25.42 -9.63 2.42
C ARG A 110 -24.78 -8.74 3.49
N ARG A 111 -25.32 -8.79 4.71
CA ARG A 111 -24.82 -8.00 5.85
C ARG A 111 -23.38 -8.37 6.20
N ALA A 112 -23.07 -9.66 6.30
CA ALA A 112 -21.73 -10.16 6.57
C ALA A 112 -20.73 -9.83 5.45
N LEU A 113 -21.11 -10.05 4.19
CA LEU A 113 -20.23 -9.77 3.04
C LEU A 113 -19.94 -8.28 2.87
N ASN A 114 -20.95 -7.41 3.03
CA ASN A 114 -20.73 -5.95 2.95
C ASN A 114 -19.77 -5.47 4.06
N ALA A 115 -19.96 -5.91 5.31
CA ALA A 115 -19.09 -5.53 6.41
C ALA A 115 -17.66 -6.10 6.24
N PHE A 116 -17.54 -7.36 5.82
CA PHE A 116 -16.25 -7.99 5.55
C PHE A 116 -15.48 -7.27 4.42
N LEU A 117 -16.14 -6.99 3.30
CA LEU A 117 -15.50 -6.37 2.13
C LEU A 117 -15.19 -4.88 2.32
N ALA A 118 -15.90 -4.19 3.22
CA ALA A 118 -15.51 -2.85 3.66
C ALA A 118 -14.15 -2.87 4.39
N ARG A 119 -13.81 -3.96 5.08
CA ARG A 119 -12.56 -4.12 5.84
C ARG A 119 -11.45 -4.80 5.03
N TYR A 120 -11.80 -5.81 4.23
CA TYR A 120 -10.88 -6.57 3.38
C TYR A 120 -11.25 -6.45 1.89
N PRO A 121 -11.23 -5.24 1.32
CA PRO A 121 -11.66 -5.01 -0.05
C PRO A 121 -10.80 -5.73 -1.09
N LEU A 122 -9.56 -6.10 -0.76
CA LEU A 122 -8.61 -6.78 -1.67
C LEU A 122 -8.84 -8.29 -1.81
N CYS A 123 -9.82 -8.84 -1.10
CA CYS A 123 -10.20 -10.24 -1.16
C CYS A 123 -11.15 -10.53 -2.36
N TYR A 124 -10.64 -10.44 -3.59
CA TYR A 124 -11.44 -10.59 -4.83
C TYR A 124 -12.31 -11.86 -4.88
N GLY A 125 -11.86 -12.95 -4.26
CA GLY A 125 -12.64 -14.20 -4.18
C GLY A 125 -13.99 -14.01 -3.48
N TYR A 126 -14.08 -13.12 -2.49
CA TYR A 126 -15.31 -12.84 -1.76
C TYR A 126 -16.24 -11.89 -2.51
N TRP A 127 -15.70 -10.98 -3.34
CA TRP A 127 -16.50 -10.21 -4.31
C TRP A 127 -17.21 -11.14 -5.30
N LYS A 128 -16.49 -12.13 -5.84
CA LYS A 128 -17.07 -13.16 -6.73
C LYS A 128 -18.15 -13.97 -6.01
N LYS A 129 -17.88 -14.46 -4.80
CA LYS A 129 -18.87 -15.17 -3.97
C LYS A 129 -20.14 -14.34 -3.76
N PHE A 130 -20.00 -13.03 -3.53
CA PHE A 130 -21.13 -12.14 -3.32
C PHE A 130 -21.94 -11.93 -4.61
N ALA A 131 -21.30 -11.66 -5.75
CA ALA A 131 -21.99 -11.55 -7.03
C ALA A 131 -22.71 -12.86 -7.40
N ASP A 132 -22.07 -14.02 -7.19
CA ASP A 132 -22.68 -15.33 -7.41
C ASP A 132 -23.87 -15.61 -6.48
N LEU A 133 -23.84 -15.11 -5.24
CA LEU A 133 -24.95 -15.21 -4.30
C LEU A 133 -26.18 -14.42 -4.79
N GLU A 134 -25.99 -13.18 -5.23
CA GLU A 134 -27.07 -12.37 -5.81
C GLU A 134 -27.62 -12.98 -7.11
N ARG A 135 -26.72 -13.44 -7.99
CA ARG A 135 -27.10 -14.08 -9.26
C ARG A 135 -27.93 -15.33 -9.03
N ARG A 136 -27.56 -16.18 -8.07
CA ARG A 136 -28.33 -17.40 -7.73
C ARG A 136 -29.71 -17.09 -7.16
N ALA A 137 -29.88 -15.94 -6.54
CA ALA A 137 -31.19 -15.45 -6.09
C ALA A 137 -32.03 -14.81 -7.22
N GLY A 138 -31.47 -14.67 -8.43
CA GLY A 138 -32.12 -14.03 -9.57
C GLY A 138 -31.94 -12.51 -9.62
N HIS A 139 -31.19 -11.92 -8.68
CA HIS A 139 -30.96 -10.47 -8.60
C HIS A 139 -29.76 -10.04 -9.47
N ASN A 140 -29.88 -10.20 -10.79
CA ASN A 140 -28.78 -9.92 -11.72
C ASN A 140 -28.26 -8.47 -11.64
N SER A 141 -29.14 -7.49 -11.39
CA SER A 141 -28.74 -6.08 -11.22
C SER A 141 -27.86 -5.88 -9.98
N LYS A 142 -28.22 -6.51 -8.85
CA LYS A 142 -27.44 -6.46 -7.60
C LYS A 142 -26.11 -7.20 -7.79
N ALA A 143 -26.09 -8.32 -8.51
CA ALA A 143 -24.86 -9.05 -8.83
C ALA A 143 -23.88 -8.21 -9.64
N GLU A 144 -24.38 -7.46 -10.62
CA GLU A 144 -23.58 -6.51 -11.40
C GLU A 144 -23.03 -5.38 -10.53
N GLU A 145 -23.86 -4.78 -9.69
CA GLU A 145 -23.43 -3.70 -8.78
C GLU A 145 -22.32 -4.16 -7.84
N VAL A 146 -22.41 -5.38 -7.30
CA VAL A 146 -21.36 -6.01 -6.48
C VAL A 146 -20.05 -6.13 -7.26
N CYS A 147 -20.09 -6.60 -8.51
CA CYS A 147 -18.89 -6.67 -9.36
C CYS A 147 -18.28 -5.29 -9.58
N VAL A 148 -19.09 -4.28 -9.91
CA VAL A 148 -18.63 -2.91 -10.14
C VAL A 148 -18.02 -2.31 -8.86
N ARG A 149 -18.62 -2.55 -7.69
CA ARG A 149 -18.04 -2.15 -6.39
C ARG A 149 -16.69 -2.83 -6.15
N GLY A 150 -16.60 -4.12 -6.42
CA GLY A 150 -15.35 -4.88 -6.28
C GLY A 150 -14.25 -4.40 -7.24
N LEU A 151 -14.60 -4.05 -8.48
CA LEU A 151 -13.66 -3.52 -9.48
C LEU A 151 -13.18 -2.10 -9.16
N LYS A 152 -14.02 -1.28 -8.52
CA LYS A 152 -13.58 0.01 -7.96
C LYS A 152 -12.59 -0.19 -6.81
N ALA A 153 -12.76 -1.26 -6.02
CA ALA A 153 -11.88 -1.59 -4.91
C ALA A 153 -10.55 -2.24 -5.36
N ILE A 154 -10.59 -3.08 -6.40
CA ILE A 154 -9.43 -3.82 -6.93
C ILE A 154 -9.41 -3.77 -8.48
N PRO A 155 -9.06 -2.64 -9.09
CA PRO A 155 -9.12 -2.51 -10.54
C PRO A 155 -8.15 -3.42 -11.30
N LEU A 156 -7.07 -3.90 -10.66
CA LEU A 156 -6.09 -4.81 -11.28
C LEU A 156 -6.45 -6.29 -11.16
N SER A 157 -7.59 -6.65 -10.56
CA SER A 157 -7.98 -8.06 -10.44
C SER A 157 -8.49 -8.61 -11.78
N VAL A 158 -7.59 -9.23 -12.54
CA VAL A 158 -7.91 -9.93 -13.81
C VAL A 158 -9.05 -10.93 -13.62
N ASP A 159 -9.04 -11.70 -12.53
CA ASP A 159 -10.07 -12.68 -12.21
C ASP A 159 -11.45 -12.08 -11.93
N LEU A 160 -11.50 -10.88 -11.34
CA LEU A 160 -12.75 -10.19 -11.08
C LEU A 160 -13.33 -9.56 -12.36
N TRP A 161 -12.48 -9.00 -13.22
CA TRP A 161 -12.89 -8.53 -14.55
C TRP A 161 -13.45 -9.67 -15.40
N ILE A 162 -12.74 -10.80 -15.50
CA ILE A 162 -13.22 -11.98 -16.21
C ILE A 162 -14.56 -12.47 -15.62
N HIS A 163 -14.71 -12.44 -14.29
CA HIS A 163 -15.97 -12.82 -13.66
C HIS A 163 -17.12 -11.87 -14.04
N TYR A 164 -16.88 -10.56 -14.03
CA TYR A 164 -17.85 -9.55 -14.43
C TYR A 164 -18.25 -9.67 -15.91
N ILE A 165 -17.29 -9.85 -16.81
CA ILE A 165 -17.53 -10.08 -18.24
C ILE A 165 -18.41 -11.33 -18.44
N ASN A 166 -18.10 -12.43 -17.75
CA ASN A 166 -18.90 -13.66 -17.81
C ASN A 166 -20.32 -13.48 -17.23
N LEU A 167 -20.47 -12.65 -16.20
CA LEU A 167 -21.79 -12.27 -15.68
C LEU A 167 -22.61 -11.55 -16.76
N LEU A 168 -22.02 -10.57 -17.45
CA LEU A 168 -22.70 -9.84 -18.53
C LEU A 168 -23.05 -10.76 -19.71
N LEU A 169 -22.12 -11.62 -20.14
CA LEU A 169 -22.37 -12.61 -21.20
C LEU A 169 -23.52 -13.56 -20.86
N GLY A 170 -23.66 -13.94 -19.59
CA GLY A 170 -24.71 -14.85 -19.12
C GLY A 170 -26.06 -14.18 -18.82
N THR A 171 -26.13 -12.85 -18.71
CA THR A 171 -27.34 -12.14 -18.26
C THR A 171 -27.92 -11.18 -19.29
N LEU A 172 -27.10 -10.62 -20.18
CA LEU A 172 -27.54 -9.72 -21.23
C LEU A 172 -28.12 -10.49 -22.43
N ASN A 173 -29.01 -9.85 -23.19
CA ASN A 173 -29.53 -10.39 -24.43
C ASN A 173 -28.56 -10.13 -25.58
N MET A 174 -27.83 -11.16 -26.01
CA MET A 174 -26.81 -11.05 -27.08
C MET A 174 -27.38 -10.72 -28.47
N ASN A 175 -28.70 -10.76 -28.65
CA ASN A 175 -29.33 -10.34 -29.91
C ASN A 175 -29.47 -8.82 -30.05
N LEU A 176 -29.16 -8.06 -28.98
CA LEU A 176 -29.25 -6.60 -28.99
C LEU A 176 -27.86 -5.98 -29.25
N PRO A 177 -27.73 -5.05 -30.22
CA PRO A 177 -26.46 -4.35 -30.48
C PRO A 177 -25.90 -3.63 -29.24
N GLU A 178 -26.78 -3.12 -28.38
CA GLU A 178 -26.40 -2.44 -27.14
C GLU A 178 -25.67 -3.39 -26.17
N SER A 179 -26.05 -4.66 -26.12
CA SER A 179 -25.38 -5.68 -25.30
C SER A 179 -23.95 -5.94 -25.81
N ILE A 180 -23.78 -6.03 -27.14
CA ILE A 180 -22.47 -6.23 -27.76
C ILE A 180 -21.57 -5.03 -27.49
N HIS A 181 -22.09 -3.81 -27.66
CA HIS A 181 -21.35 -2.58 -27.33
C HIS A 181 -20.96 -2.53 -25.86
N ARG A 182 -21.87 -2.90 -24.94
CA ARG A 182 -21.60 -2.93 -23.51
C ARG A 182 -20.47 -3.90 -23.16
N ILE A 183 -20.50 -5.12 -23.71
CA ILE A 183 -19.45 -6.11 -23.49
C ILE A 183 -18.11 -5.62 -24.02
N ARG A 184 -18.06 -5.08 -25.25
CA ARG A 184 -16.83 -4.50 -25.80
C ARG A 184 -16.28 -3.38 -24.94
N SER A 185 -17.14 -2.46 -24.47
CA SER A 185 -16.76 -1.39 -23.54
C SER A 185 -16.16 -1.96 -22.26
N THR A 186 -16.78 -3.01 -21.70
CA THR A 186 -16.26 -3.68 -20.50
C THR A 186 -14.90 -4.35 -20.74
N PHE A 187 -14.68 -4.98 -21.90
CA PHE A 187 -13.35 -5.48 -22.26
C PHE A 187 -12.32 -4.36 -22.35
N GLU A 188 -12.66 -3.23 -22.99
CA GLU A 188 -11.76 -2.06 -23.08
C GLU A 188 -11.42 -1.49 -21.70
N GLU A 189 -12.41 -1.37 -20.81
CA GLU A 189 -12.20 -0.96 -19.42
C GLU A 189 -11.30 -1.95 -18.67
N ALA A 190 -11.51 -3.25 -18.86
CA ALA A 190 -10.73 -4.30 -18.22
C ALA A 190 -9.25 -4.28 -18.66
N VAL A 191 -8.98 -4.14 -19.96
CA VAL A 191 -7.60 -4.08 -20.46
C VAL A 191 -6.93 -2.75 -20.12
N ALA A 192 -7.67 -1.65 -20.02
CA ALA A 192 -7.13 -0.38 -19.54
C ALA A 192 -6.74 -0.44 -18.06
N ALA A 193 -7.51 -1.15 -17.23
CA ALA A 193 -7.26 -1.27 -15.79
C ALA A 193 -6.23 -2.35 -15.42
N ALA A 194 -6.32 -3.53 -16.03
CA ALA A 194 -5.57 -4.73 -15.63
C ALA A 194 -4.79 -5.39 -16.78
N GLY A 195 -4.87 -4.86 -18.00
CA GLY A 195 -4.25 -5.47 -19.19
C GLY A 195 -2.72 -5.45 -19.18
N TRP A 196 -2.10 -4.61 -18.34
CA TRP A 196 -0.65 -4.55 -18.13
C TRP A 196 -0.15 -5.45 -16.99
N ASP A 197 -1.03 -6.19 -16.31
CA ASP A 197 -0.59 -7.19 -15.34
C ASP A 197 0.14 -8.34 -16.05
N TRP A 198 1.22 -8.83 -15.44
CA TRP A 198 2.03 -9.93 -15.99
C TRP A 198 1.23 -11.20 -16.30
N HIS A 199 0.17 -11.46 -15.53
CA HIS A 199 -0.72 -12.61 -15.66
C HIS A 199 -2.07 -12.26 -16.31
N SER A 200 -2.13 -11.16 -17.07
CA SER A 200 -3.34 -10.72 -17.79
C SER A 200 -3.67 -11.57 -19.03
N ASP A 201 -2.88 -12.59 -19.36
CA ASP A 201 -3.01 -13.41 -20.57
C ASP A 201 -4.43 -13.92 -20.81
N ARG A 202 -5.11 -14.40 -19.75
CA ARG A 202 -6.48 -14.92 -19.84
C ARG A 202 -7.51 -13.85 -20.25
N LEU A 203 -7.28 -12.59 -19.87
CA LEU A 203 -8.18 -11.49 -20.25
C LEU A 203 -8.04 -11.19 -21.74
N TRP A 204 -6.80 -11.11 -22.24
CA TRP A 204 -6.51 -10.92 -23.66
C TRP A 204 -7.03 -12.07 -24.52
N ASP A 205 -6.82 -13.31 -24.08
CA ASP A 205 -7.34 -14.50 -24.74
C ASP A 205 -8.88 -14.49 -24.82
N LEU A 206 -9.55 -14.14 -23.71
CA LEU A 206 -11.01 -14.05 -23.69
C LEU A 206 -11.52 -12.94 -24.63
N TYR A 207 -10.82 -11.81 -24.70
CA TYR A 207 -11.21 -10.71 -25.57
C TYR A 207 -11.05 -11.07 -27.06
N THR A 208 -9.92 -11.68 -27.43
CA THR A 208 -9.68 -12.11 -28.82
C THR A 208 -10.66 -13.18 -29.28
N GLU A 209 -10.98 -14.17 -28.44
CA GLU A 209 -11.98 -15.19 -28.78
C GLU A 209 -13.39 -14.58 -28.88
N TRP A 210 -13.72 -13.61 -28.03
CA TRP A 210 -15.01 -12.92 -28.13
C TRP A 210 -15.16 -12.14 -29.44
N GLU A 211 -14.14 -11.37 -29.87
CA GLU A 211 -14.19 -10.66 -31.17
C GLU A 211 -14.28 -11.63 -32.36
N LYS A 212 -13.61 -12.78 -32.26
CA LYS A 212 -13.73 -13.86 -33.25
C LYS A 212 -15.15 -14.43 -33.30
N GLU A 213 -15.81 -14.63 -32.16
CA GLU A 213 -17.21 -15.05 -32.09
C GLU A 213 -18.17 -13.99 -32.66
N GLN A 214 -17.86 -12.70 -32.53
CA GLN A 214 -18.59 -11.61 -33.19
C GLN A 214 -18.35 -11.56 -34.71
N GLY A 215 -17.33 -12.27 -35.21
CA GLY A 215 -16.91 -12.24 -36.61
C GLY A 215 -16.11 -10.99 -37.01
N ASP A 216 -15.68 -10.17 -36.05
CA ASP A 216 -14.87 -8.97 -36.31
C ASP A 216 -13.38 -9.30 -36.27
N LEU A 217 -12.89 -9.83 -37.40
CA LEU A 217 -11.50 -10.23 -37.54
C LEU A 217 -10.52 -9.05 -37.50
N ARG A 218 -10.97 -7.82 -37.78
CA ARG A 218 -10.13 -6.61 -37.70
C ARG A 218 -9.96 -6.17 -36.24
N ALA A 219 -11.04 -6.19 -35.47
CA ALA A 219 -10.98 -5.96 -34.03
C ALA A 219 -10.07 -6.99 -33.36
N MET A 220 -10.19 -8.28 -33.72
CA MET A 220 -9.30 -9.33 -33.24
C MET A 220 -7.81 -9.03 -33.54
N THR A 221 -7.46 -8.59 -34.75
CA THR A 221 -6.09 -8.17 -35.08
C THR A 221 -5.64 -6.98 -34.22
N SER A 222 -6.51 -6.00 -34.03
CA SER A 222 -6.22 -4.82 -33.20
C SER A 222 -5.93 -5.19 -31.74
N VAL A 223 -6.68 -6.15 -31.18
CA VAL A 223 -6.44 -6.67 -29.83
C VAL A 223 -5.09 -7.39 -29.77
N TYR A 224 -4.74 -8.22 -30.76
CA TYR A 224 -3.41 -8.84 -30.82
C TYR A 224 -2.29 -7.80 -30.91
N ASP A 225 -2.40 -6.82 -31.81
CA ASP A 225 -1.38 -5.77 -31.97
C ASP A 225 -1.17 -4.95 -30.67
N ARG A 226 -2.16 -4.91 -29.76
CA ARG A 226 -2.05 -4.30 -28.44
C ARG A 226 -1.34 -5.22 -27.43
N VAL A 227 -1.79 -6.46 -27.26
CA VAL A 227 -1.17 -7.40 -26.29
C VAL A 227 0.30 -7.70 -26.67
N MET A 228 0.64 -7.63 -27.95
CA MET A 228 2.01 -7.77 -28.45
C MET A 228 2.98 -6.70 -27.93
N LYS A 229 2.47 -5.59 -27.37
CA LYS A 229 3.27 -4.52 -26.77
C LYS A 229 3.29 -4.59 -25.24
N VAL A 230 2.61 -5.56 -24.66
CA VAL A 230 2.53 -5.75 -23.21
C VAL A 230 3.40 -6.94 -22.81
N PRO A 231 4.29 -6.78 -21.82
CA PRO A 231 5.10 -7.89 -21.34
C PRO A 231 4.26 -8.80 -20.44
N THR A 232 3.71 -9.88 -21.01
CA THR A 232 2.93 -10.90 -20.28
C THR A 232 3.71 -12.20 -20.15
N GLN A 233 3.26 -13.09 -19.26
CA GLN A 233 3.88 -14.40 -19.06
C GLN A 233 3.84 -15.27 -20.33
N LEU A 234 2.72 -15.23 -21.08
CA LEU A 234 2.50 -16.05 -22.26
C LEU A 234 2.61 -15.26 -23.58
N TYR A 235 3.43 -14.20 -23.60
CA TYR A 235 3.67 -13.33 -24.77
C TYR A 235 3.95 -14.11 -26.07
N ASN A 236 4.71 -15.21 -25.99
CA ASN A 236 5.03 -16.09 -27.12
C ASN A 236 3.79 -16.82 -27.66
N THR A 237 2.88 -17.22 -26.78
CA THR A 237 1.63 -17.89 -27.17
C THR A 237 0.70 -16.93 -27.89
N HIS A 238 0.63 -15.67 -27.44
CA HIS A 238 -0.12 -14.61 -28.15
C HIS A 238 0.43 -14.38 -29.55
N TYR A 239 1.75 -14.37 -29.72
CA TYR A 239 2.38 -14.21 -31.02
C TYR A 239 2.08 -15.38 -31.97
N GLU A 240 2.15 -16.63 -31.50
CA GLU A 240 1.78 -17.80 -32.32
C GLU A 240 0.30 -17.76 -32.74
N LYS A 241 -0.60 -17.33 -31.83
CA LYS A 241 -2.02 -17.14 -32.16
C LYS A 241 -2.23 -16.04 -33.19
N LEU A 242 -1.53 -14.90 -33.08
CA LEU A 242 -1.55 -13.84 -34.08
C LEU A 242 -1.05 -14.34 -35.44
N LYS A 243 0.06 -15.08 -35.48
CA LYS A 243 0.59 -15.67 -36.71
C LYS A 243 -0.41 -16.63 -37.34
N SER A 244 -1.08 -17.46 -36.53
CA SER A 244 -2.14 -18.34 -37.00
C SER A 244 -3.33 -17.54 -37.56
N HIS A 245 -3.73 -16.45 -36.91
CA HIS A 245 -4.82 -15.57 -37.36
C HIS A 245 -4.49 -14.93 -38.71
N LEU A 246 -3.32 -14.29 -38.84
CA LEU A 246 -2.88 -13.64 -40.07
C LEU A 246 -2.63 -14.62 -41.23
N THR A 247 -2.43 -15.90 -40.95
CA THR A 247 -2.23 -16.94 -41.98
C THR A 247 -3.49 -17.70 -42.35
N SER A 248 -4.51 -17.70 -41.49
CA SER A 248 -5.75 -18.44 -41.71
C SER A 248 -6.82 -17.66 -42.48
N TYR A 249 -6.73 -16.32 -42.51
CA TYR A 249 -7.74 -15.44 -43.11
C TYR A 249 -7.12 -14.51 -44.17
N ALA A 250 -7.98 -13.98 -45.06
CA ALA A 250 -7.54 -13.03 -46.08
C ALA A 250 -7.11 -11.70 -45.44
N LEU A 251 -6.00 -11.12 -45.93
CA LEU A 251 -5.44 -9.86 -45.41
C LEU A 251 -6.45 -8.70 -45.40
N GLN A 252 -7.36 -8.68 -46.37
CA GLN A 252 -8.40 -7.65 -46.49
C GLN A 252 -9.45 -7.72 -45.38
N ASP A 253 -9.64 -8.90 -44.77
CA ASP A 253 -10.62 -9.14 -43.71
C ASP A 253 -10.03 -8.90 -42.31
N VAL A 254 -8.70 -9.03 -42.16
CA VAL A 254 -7.99 -8.90 -40.87
C VAL A 254 -7.34 -7.54 -40.66
N LEU A 255 -6.96 -6.81 -41.72
CA LEU A 255 -6.34 -5.49 -41.63
C LEU A 255 -7.34 -4.38 -41.87
N SER A 256 -7.11 -3.16 -41.38
CA SER A 256 -7.91 -1.99 -41.80
C SER A 256 -7.65 -1.63 -43.29
N PRO A 257 -8.58 -0.94 -43.98
CA PRO A 257 -8.37 -0.53 -45.37
C PRO A 257 -7.13 0.36 -45.55
N GLU A 258 -6.84 1.20 -44.55
CA GLU A 258 -5.69 2.09 -44.53
C GLU A 258 -4.38 1.32 -44.42
N GLU A 259 -4.30 0.35 -43.49
CA GLU A 259 -3.13 -0.52 -43.33
C GLU A 259 -2.91 -1.41 -44.54
N TYR A 260 -3.98 -1.96 -45.12
CA TYR A 260 -3.89 -2.79 -46.31
C TYR A 260 -3.34 -1.98 -47.50
N THR A 261 -3.82 -0.75 -47.69
CA THR A 261 -3.33 0.15 -48.75
C THR A 261 -1.86 0.52 -48.53
N LYS A 262 -1.47 0.77 -47.27
CA LYS A 262 -0.08 1.04 -46.91
C LYS A 262 0.82 -0.16 -47.21
N LEU A 263 0.39 -1.37 -46.83
CA LEU A 263 1.12 -2.61 -47.10
C LEU A 263 1.27 -2.86 -48.62
N GLN A 264 0.22 -2.61 -49.41
CA GLN A 264 0.30 -2.66 -50.87
C GLN A 264 1.30 -1.66 -51.44
N ALA A 265 1.34 -0.42 -50.92
CA ALA A 265 2.27 0.59 -51.36
C ALA A 265 3.73 0.23 -51.01
N GLU A 266 3.98 -0.29 -49.81
CA GLU A 266 5.28 -0.79 -49.38
C GLU A 266 5.75 -1.94 -50.27
N TYR A 267 4.87 -2.92 -50.53
CA TYR A 267 5.16 -4.01 -51.46
C TYR A 267 5.52 -3.50 -52.87
N LYS A 268 4.74 -2.57 -53.43
CA LYS A 268 5.02 -1.97 -54.74
C LYS A 268 6.37 -1.24 -54.76
N GLN A 269 6.70 -0.53 -53.68
CA GLN A 269 7.97 0.18 -53.55
C GLN A 269 9.16 -0.79 -53.51
N ILE A 270 9.04 -1.89 -52.76
CA ILE A 270 10.05 -2.96 -52.70
C ILE A 270 10.22 -3.58 -54.10
N GLN A 271 9.13 -3.89 -54.80
CA GLN A 271 9.19 -4.41 -56.18
C GLN A 271 9.92 -3.45 -57.14
N ILE A 272 9.70 -2.14 -57.02
CA ILE A 272 10.39 -1.14 -57.84
C ILE A 272 11.88 -1.08 -57.49
N GLN A 273 12.23 -1.11 -56.21
CA GLN A 273 13.63 -1.12 -55.76
C GLN A 273 14.37 -2.38 -56.22
N THR A 274 13.78 -3.56 -56.06
CA THR A 274 14.37 -4.82 -56.54
C THR A 274 14.57 -4.80 -58.06
N LYS A 275 13.62 -4.28 -58.84
CA LYS A 275 13.78 -4.12 -60.30
C LYS A 275 14.92 -3.16 -60.66
N LYS A 276 15.08 -2.08 -59.89
CA LYS A 276 16.15 -1.10 -60.09
C LYS A 276 17.53 -1.68 -59.76
N GLU A 277 17.66 -2.43 -58.67
CA GLU A 277 18.90 -3.11 -58.29
C GLU A 277 19.28 -4.24 -59.27
N VAL A 278 18.29 -4.96 -59.80
CA VAL A 278 18.50 -5.94 -60.87
C VAL A 278 18.95 -5.25 -62.17
N SER A 279 18.41 -4.07 -62.51
CA SER A 279 18.87 -3.29 -63.68
C SER A 279 20.26 -2.68 -63.51
N ASP A 280 20.64 -2.25 -62.29
CA ASP A 280 21.98 -1.73 -62.00
C ASP A 280 23.05 -2.83 -61.94
N THR A 281 22.66 -4.08 -61.65
CA THR A 281 23.55 -5.25 -61.68
C THR A 281 23.70 -5.86 -63.07
N THR A 282 22.69 -5.76 -63.94
CA THR A 282 22.80 -6.16 -65.37
C THR A 282 23.41 -5.08 -66.26
N ALA A 283 23.42 -3.81 -65.85
CA ALA A 283 24.12 -2.72 -66.56
C ALA A 283 25.66 -2.79 -66.48
N LYS A 284 26.24 -3.82 -65.84
CA LYS A 284 27.69 -4.07 -65.83
C LYS A 284 28.16 -5.19 -66.75
N GLU A 285 27.28 -5.90 -67.46
CA GLU A 285 27.72 -6.97 -68.37
C GLU A 285 27.20 -6.92 -69.82
N GLU A 286 26.26 -6.03 -70.21
CA GLU A 286 25.87 -5.93 -71.63
C GLU A 286 25.67 -4.47 -72.06
N GLU A 287 26.78 -3.77 -72.34
CA GLU A 287 26.79 -2.83 -73.47
C GLU A 287 26.89 -3.67 -74.75
N GLU A 288 26.02 -3.38 -75.73
CA GLU A 288 25.83 -4.07 -77.02
C GLU A 288 24.82 -5.24 -77.03
N GLU A 289 23.52 -4.93 -77.23
CA GLU A 289 22.88 -5.08 -78.55
C GLU A 289 21.35 -4.87 -78.50
N LYS A 290 20.87 -4.16 -79.53
CA LYS A 290 19.52 -4.19 -80.14
C LYS A 290 18.38 -3.41 -79.48
N GLU A 291 18.26 -2.19 -79.99
CA GLU A 291 17.00 -1.66 -80.53
C GLU A 291 16.26 -2.74 -81.37
N GLU A 292 15.14 -3.26 -80.86
CA GLU A 292 14.05 -3.72 -81.72
C GLU A 292 12.75 -3.07 -81.25
N GLU A 293 12.17 -2.29 -82.17
CA GLU A 293 10.87 -1.64 -82.07
C GLU A 293 9.78 -2.65 -81.71
N ARG A 294 9.04 -2.41 -80.61
CA ARG A 294 7.75 -3.06 -80.38
C ARG A 294 6.62 -2.28 -81.07
N PRO A 295 5.66 -2.94 -81.72
CA PRO A 295 4.58 -2.28 -82.43
C PRO A 295 3.59 -1.62 -81.44
N PRO A 296 3.04 -0.44 -81.77
CA PRO A 296 2.09 0.27 -80.92
C PRO A 296 0.71 -0.40 -80.98
N GLY A 297 0.30 -1.13 -79.94
CA GLY A 297 -1.07 -1.66 -79.88
C GLY A 297 -1.34 -2.90 -79.03
N GLU A 298 -0.55 -3.22 -78.00
CA GLU A 298 -0.99 -4.17 -76.98
C GLU A 298 -1.50 -3.39 -75.77
N GLU A 299 -2.82 -3.41 -75.59
CA GLU A 299 -3.49 -2.97 -74.37
C GLU A 299 -2.80 -3.64 -73.17
N GLU A 300 -2.40 -2.85 -72.18
CA GLU A 300 -2.04 -3.37 -70.86
C GLU A 300 -3.12 -4.37 -70.45
N PRO A 301 -2.79 -5.61 -70.06
CA PRO A 301 -3.81 -6.50 -69.54
C PRO A 301 -4.44 -5.75 -68.38
N ALA A 302 -5.74 -5.48 -68.52
CA ALA A 302 -6.53 -4.80 -67.51
C ALA A 302 -6.15 -5.40 -66.17
N ASP A 303 -5.54 -4.58 -65.31
CA ASP A 303 -5.24 -4.89 -63.92
C ASP A 303 -6.59 -5.26 -63.30
N SER A 304 -6.92 -6.56 -63.34
CA SER A 304 -8.00 -7.10 -62.56
C SER A 304 -7.57 -6.77 -61.14
N GLY A 305 -8.17 -5.77 -60.51
CA GLY A 305 -7.73 -5.18 -59.23
C GLY A 305 -7.79 -6.12 -58.02
N ARG A 306 -7.49 -7.40 -58.23
CA ARG A 306 -7.15 -8.44 -57.27
C ARG A 306 -5.65 -8.67 -57.38
N ASP A 307 -4.96 -8.43 -56.28
CA ASP A 307 -3.54 -8.76 -56.15
C ASP A 307 -3.30 -10.24 -56.51
N SER A 308 -2.22 -10.54 -57.22
CA SER A 308 -1.87 -11.92 -57.55
C SER A 308 -1.62 -12.75 -56.28
N GLU A 309 -1.80 -14.07 -56.35
CA GLU A 309 -1.55 -14.95 -55.19
C GLU A 309 -0.12 -14.79 -54.63
N GLU A 310 0.86 -14.58 -55.51
CA GLU A 310 2.25 -14.29 -55.13
C GLU A 310 2.40 -12.92 -54.45
N ALA A 311 1.66 -11.90 -54.89
CA ALA A 311 1.65 -10.59 -54.25
C ALA A 311 1.03 -10.66 -52.84
N VAL A 312 -0.07 -11.40 -52.69
CA VAL A 312 -0.71 -11.62 -51.38
C VAL A 312 0.22 -12.34 -50.41
N GLN A 313 0.92 -13.39 -50.87
CA GLN A 313 1.92 -14.10 -50.03
C GLN A 313 3.07 -13.18 -49.60
N LYS A 314 3.65 -12.40 -50.52
CA LYS A 314 4.73 -11.46 -50.18
C LYS A 314 4.26 -10.34 -49.24
N MET A 315 3.04 -9.82 -49.44
CA MET A 315 2.46 -8.85 -48.50
C MET A 315 2.26 -9.46 -47.11
N GLN A 316 1.85 -10.72 -47.04
CA GLN A 316 1.70 -11.44 -45.78
C GLN A 316 3.06 -11.65 -45.07
N GLU A 317 4.12 -11.99 -45.82
CA GLU A 317 5.49 -12.09 -45.27
C GLU A 317 5.99 -10.75 -44.73
N LEU A 318 5.76 -9.64 -45.45
CA LEU A 318 6.10 -8.29 -44.99
C LEU A 318 5.35 -7.92 -43.70
N LEU A 319 4.06 -8.25 -43.63
CA LEU A 319 3.25 -8.03 -42.45
C LEU A 319 3.80 -8.83 -41.25
N LEU A 320 4.05 -10.13 -41.44
CA LEU A 320 4.58 -11.00 -40.39
C LEU A 320 5.95 -10.51 -39.90
N THR A 321 6.83 -10.08 -40.81
CA THR A 321 8.13 -9.51 -40.45
C THR A 321 7.97 -8.28 -39.55
N SER A 322 7.05 -7.37 -39.89
CA SER A 322 6.76 -6.20 -39.06
C SER A 322 6.23 -6.56 -37.66
N ARG A 323 5.44 -7.64 -37.55
CA ARG A 323 4.89 -8.10 -36.25
C ARG A 323 5.93 -8.89 -35.45
N GLU A 324 6.85 -9.57 -36.13
CA GLU A 324 7.99 -10.24 -35.53
C GLU A 324 8.95 -9.23 -34.87
N GLU A 325 9.20 -8.08 -35.49
CA GLU A 325 9.98 -7.00 -34.87
C GLU A 325 9.35 -6.53 -33.55
N MET A 326 8.02 -6.34 -33.53
CA MET A 326 7.29 -5.97 -32.32
C MET A 326 7.37 -7.07 -31.25
N TYR A 327 7.22 -8.34 -31.65
CA TYR A 327 7.40 -9.50 -30.78
C TYR A 327 8.79 -9.53 -30.14
N LEU A 328 9.85 -9.35 -30.92
CA LEU A 328 11.23 -9.36 -30.44
C LEU A 328 11.51 -8.20 -29.47
N GLN A 329 10.91 -7.03 -29.72
CA GLN A 329 10.99 -5.91 -28.78
C GLN A 329 10.31 -6.23 -27.46
N ASN A 330 9.10 -6.79 -27.50
CA ASN A 330 8.38 -7.20 -26.29
C ASN A 330 9.11 -8.33 -25.55
N GLU A 331 9.66 -9.31 -26.27
CA GLU A 331 10.47 -10.39 -25.68
C GLU A 331 11.66 -9.84 -24.88
N SER A 332 12.32 -8.79 -25.39
CA SER A 332 13.39 -8.11 -24.67
C SER A 332 12.89 -7.52 -23.34
N GLU A 333 11.73 -6.86 -23.35
CA GLU A 333 11.11 -6.29 -22.16
C GLU A 333 10.63 -7.36 -21.16
N VAL A 334 10.09 -8.48 -21.63
CA VAL A 334 9.73 -9.65 -20.82
C VAL A 334 10.98 -10.21 -20.15
N ARG A 335 12.08 -10.38 -20.91
CA ARG A 335 13.34 -10.94 -20.40
C ARG A 335 13.93 -10.11 -19.26
N LYS A 336 13.81 -8.79 -19.31
CA LYS A 336 14.23 -7.89 -18.23
C LYS A 336 13.48 -8.15 -16.92
N ARG A 337 12.19 -8.53 -16.99
CA ARG A 337 11.27 -8.67 -15.85
C ARG A 337 11.11 -10.09 -15.33
N TRP A 338 11.40 -11.08 -16.16
CA TRP A 338 11.11 -12.49 -15.90
C TRP A 338 11.55 -12.97 -14.51
N ASN A 339 12.80 -12.67 -14.13
CA ASN A 339 13.33 -13.13 -12.84
C ASN A 339 12.64 -12.48 -11.64
N TYR A 340 12.23 -11.21 -11.76
CA TYR A 340 11.49 -10.53 -10.70
C TYR A 340 10.09 -11.11 -10.53
N GLU A 341 9.38 -11.29 -11.66
CA GLU A 341 8.04 -11.87 -11.69
C GLU A 341 8.03 -13.32 -11.20
N ASP A 342 9.01 -14.15 -11.60
CA ASP A 342 9.13 -15.51 -11.08
C ASP A 342 9.44 -15.53 -9.57
N THR A 343 10.17 -14.55 -9.04
CA THR A 343 10.48 -14.52 -7.60
C THR A 343 9.24 -14.27 -6.74
N ILE A 344 8.24 -13.57 -7.27
CA ILE A 344 6.98 -13.27 -6.58
C ILE A 344 6.08 -14.51 -6.62
N LYS A 345 5.84 -15.12 -5.46
CA LYS A 345 5.05 -16.36 -5.34
C LYS A 345 3.60 -16.12 -4.88
N ARG A 346 3.31 -14.96 -4.29
CA ARG A 346 1.96 -14.58 -3.87
C ARG A 346 1.60 -13.16 -4.38
N PRO A 347 1.02 -13.05 -5.58
CA PRO A 347 0.63 -11.77 -6.17
C PRO A 347 -0.75 -11.26 -5.71
N TYR A 348 -1.46 -12.02 -4.87
CA TYR A 348 -2.77 -11.68 -4.35
C TYR A 348 -2.69 -11.34 -2.85
N PHE A 349 -3.67 -10.55 -2.37
CA PHE A 349 -3.78 -10.21 -0.95
C PHE A 349 -4.02 -11.45 -0.09
N HIS A 350 -3.42 -11.51 1.09
CA HIS A 350 -3.78 -12.46 2.15
C HIS A 350 -3.34 -11.90 3.51
N VAL A 351 -4.10 -12.17 4.58
CA VAL A 351 -3.81 -11.63 5.94
C VAL A 351 -2.56 -12.26 6.56
N LYS A 352 -2.32 -13.56 6.36
CA LYS A 352 -1.03 -14.23 6.71
C LYS A 352 0.15 -13.42 6.21
N ALA A 353 1.13 -13.18 7.09
CA ALA A 353 2.32 -12.42 6.75
C ALA A 353 3.07 -13.02 5.54
N LEU A 354 3.68 -12.14 4.75
CA LEU A 354 4.63 -12.49 3.69
C LEU A 354 5.98 -12.73 4.33
N ASP A 355 6.71 -13.68 3.77
CA ASP A 355 8.09 -13.89 4.14
C ASP A 355 8.94 -12.67 3.78
N ARG A 356 9.97 -12.39 4.59
CA ARG A 356 10.91 -11.29 4.33
C ARG A 356 11.56 -11.37 2.95
N THR A 357 11.71 -12.57 2.39
CA THR A 357 12.22 -12.80 1.03
C THR A 357 11.26 -12.29 -0.03
N GLN A 358 9.95 -12.50 0.14
CA GLN A 358 8.91 -12.00 -0.76
C GLN A 358 8.78 -10.48 -0.69
N LEU A 359 8.85 -9.89 0.52
CA LEU A 359 8.87 -8.42 0.68
C LEU A 359 10.08 -7.79 -0.02
N LYS A 360 11.27 -8.40 0.15
CA LYS A 360 12.48 -7.95 -0.56
C LYS A 360 12.37 -8.10 -2.07
N ALA A 361 11.74 -9.17 -2.57
CA ALA A 361 11.52 -9.37 -4.00
C ALA A 361 10.70 -8.21 -4.61
N TRP A 362 9.59 -7.83 -3.96
CA TRP A 362 8.81 -6.66 -4.36
C TRP A 362 9.61 -5.36 -4.29
N GLN A 363 10.37 -5.13 -3.21
CA GLN A 363 11.17 -3.92 -3.05
C GLN A 363 12.22 -3.77 -4.15
N ILE A 364 12.97 -4.84 -4.43
CA ILE A 364 14.00 -4.86 -5.48
C ILE A 364 13.37 -4.66 -6.85
N TYR A 365 12.23 -5.28 -7.12
CA TYR A 365 11.56 -5.11 -8.41
C TYR A 365 11.08 -3.67 -8.60
N LEU A 366 10.46 -3.07 -7.57
CA LEU A 366 10.07 -1.66 -7.59
C LEU A 366 11.28 -0.73 -7.78
N ASP A 367 12.39 -0.95 -7.08
CA ASP A 367 13.61 -0.15 -7.25
C ASP A 367 14.13 -0.21 -8.69
N TRP A 368 14.15 -1.42 -9.26
CA TRP A 368 14.59 -1.61 -10.63
C TRP A 368 13.65 -0.93 -11.65
N GLU A 369 12.33 -1.09 -11.52
CA GLU A 369 11.36 -0.51 -12.45
C GLU A 369 11.36 1.04 -12.35
N ILE A 370 11.54 1.60 -11.15
CA ILE A 370 11.74 3.05 -10.94
C ILE A 370 13.02 3.51 -11.64
N ALA A 371 14.14 2.82 -11.41
CA ALA A 371 15.42 3.20 -12.01
C ALA A 371 15.39 3.10 -13.55
N GLU A 372 14.71 2.09 -14.10
CA GLU A 372 14.50 1.94 -15.54
C GLU A 372 13.67 3.10 -16.10
N ALA A 373 12.59 3.51 -15.40
CA ALA A 373 11.77 4.65 -15.81
C ALA A 373 12.49 6.00 -15.71
N GLU A 374 13.38 6.16 -14.74
CA GLU A 374 14.18 7.37 -14.54
C GLU A 374 15.38 7.46 -15.49
N ALA A 375 15.99 6.33 -15.88
CA ALA A 375 17.10 6.30 -16.85
C ALA A 375 16.71 6.88 -18.22
N VAL A 376 15.44 6.82 -18.59
CA VAL A 376 14.89 7.45 -19.82
C VAL A 376 14.84 8.99 -19.71
N GLN A 377 15.05 9.58 -18.52
CA GLN A 377 14.99 11.02 -18.28
C GLN A 377 16.31 11.75 -18.58
N ASP A 378 17.48 11.15 -18.35
CA ASP A 378 18.79 11.82 -18.28
C ASP A 378 19.56 12.01 -19.63
N VAL A 379 18.90 11.99 -20.78
CA VAL A 379 19.57 12.16 -22.09
C VAL A 379 19.69 13.66 -22.47
N PRO A 380 20.87 14.19 -22.85
CA PRO A 380 21.11 15.63 -23.02
C PRO A 380 20.25 16.32 -24.09
N GLU A 381 19.84 17.57 -23.80
CA GLU A 381 19.10 18.47 -24.67
C GLU A 381 19.90 18.84 -25.93
N GLY A 382 19.54 18.24 -27.07
CA GLY A 382 20.16 18.55 -28.36
C GLY A 382 19.59 17.77 -29.55
N MET A 383 18.30 17.39 -29.53
CA MET A 383 17.71 16.47 -30.52
C MET A 383 16.48 17.04 -31.22
N SER A 384 16.17 16.48 -32.40
CA SER A 384 15.14 16.95 -33.34
C SER A 384 13.71 16.79 -32.80
N ALA A 385 12.77 17.58 -33.34
CA ALA A 385 11.38 17.63 -32.89
C ALA A 385 10.63 16.27 -32.96
N ASP A 386 10.97 15.42 -33.93
CA ASP A 386 10.36 14.11 -34.14
C ASP A 386 10.80 13.07 -33.07
N GLN A 387 12.05 13.15 -32.63
CA GLN A 387 12.57 12.33 -31.52
C GLN A 387 12.05 12.79 -30.16
N GLY A 388 11.58 14.04 -30.04
CA GLY A 388 10.99 14.59 -28.83
C GLY A 388 9.64 13.94 -28.48
N VAL A 389 8.77 13.71 -29.46
CA VAL A 389 7.43 13.13 -29.25
C VAL A 389 7.52 11.66 -28.82
N SER A 390 8.39 10.88 -29.48
CA SER A 390 8.60 9.47 -29.14
C SER A 390 9.15 9.28 -27.71
N LYS A 391 10.09 10.14 -27.29
CA LYS A 391 10.63 10.09 -25.92
C LYS A 391 9.64 10.53 -24.84
N VAL A 392 8.75 11.47 -25.13
CA VAL A 392 7.67 11.83 -24.19
C VAL A 392 6.74 10.64 -23.99
N HIS A 393 6.39 9.92 -25.06
CA HIS A 393 5.57 8.71 -24.97
C HIS A 393 6.26 7.61 -24.14
N GLU A 394 7.57 7.39 -24.34
CA GLU A 394 8.35 6.41 -23.58
C GLU A 394 8.44 6.76 -22.08
N ARG A 395 8.57 8.05 -21.73
CA ARG A 395 8.53 8.51 -20.33
C ARG A 395 7.17 8.29 -19.68
N VAL A 396 6.08 8.58 -20.39
CA VAL A 396 4.72 8.37 -19.89
C VAL A 396 4.48 6.88 -19.67
N ALA A 397 4.85 6.04 -20.64
CA ALA A 397 4.75 4.59 -20.52
C ALA A 397 5.59 4.03 -19.35
N GLY A 398 6.79 4.56 -19.13
CA GLY A 398 7.65 4.18 -18.00
C GLY A 398 7.03 4.54 -16.65
N HIS A 399 6.43 5.73 -16.53
CA HIS A 399 5.72 6.15 -15.32
C HIS A 399 4.48 5.28 -15.04
N GLU A 400 3.64 5.05 -16.05
CA GLU A 400 2.45 4.19 -15.94
C GLU A 400 2.81 2.77 -15.47
N ARG A 401 3.88 2.19 -16.03
CA ARG A 401 4.39 0.88 -15.59
C ARG A 401 4.77 0.85 -14.12
N VAL A 402 5.44 1.88 -13.62
CA VAL A 402 5.78 1.98 -12.20
C VAL A 402 4.53 2.07 -11.33
N LEU A 403 3.53 2.87 -11.73
CA LEU A 403 2.26 2.96 -11.01
C LEU A 403 1.54 1.60 -10.96
N ILE A 404 1.43 0.90 -12.09
CA ILE A 404 0.84 -0.43 -12.16
C ILE A 404 1.59 -1.40 -11.23
N LEU A 405 2.92 -1.39 -11.23
CA LEU A 405 3.70 -2.25 -10.35
C LEU A 405 3.51 -1.93 -8.87
N PHE A 406 3.41 -0.64 -8.50
CA PHE A 406 3.05 -0.24 -7.14
C PHE A 406 1.67 -0.74 -6.74
N GLU A 407 0.66 -0.56 -7.59
CA GLU A 407 -0.70 -1.04 -7.29
C GLU A 407 -0.75 -2.57 -7.15
N ARG A 408 -0.02 -3.32 -7.99
CA ARG A 408 0.16 -4.77 -7.84
C ARG A 408 0.85 -5.13 -6.52
N CYS A 409 1.92 -4.43 -6.17
CA CYS A 409 2.63 -4.63 -4.91
C CYS A 409 1.69 -4.40 -3.72
N LEU A 410 0.90 -3.32 -3.74
CA LEU A 410 -0.02 -2.99 -2.66
C LEU A 410 -1.18 -3.97 -2.53
N ILE A 411 -1.58 -4.68 -3.59
CA ILE A 411 -2.53 -5.80 -3.45
C ILE A 411 -1.94 -6.88 -2.54
N ALA A 412 -0.72 -7.35 -2.82
CA ALA A 412 -0.08 -8.40 -2.00
C ALA A 412 0.41 -7.89 -0.63
N CYS A 413 0.80 -6.62 -0.57
CA CYS A 413 1.53 -6.01 0.54
C CYS A 413 0.74 -4.91 1.28
N ALA A 414 -0.60 -4.90 1.21
CA ALA A 414 -1.43 -3.85 1.80
C ALA A 414 -1.22 -3.62 3.30
N LEU A 415 -0.74 -4.63 4.04
CA LEU A 415 -0.53 -4.57 5.49
C LEU A 415 0.88 -4.10 5.91
N TYR A 416 1.76 -3.78 4.96
CA TYR A 416 3.15 -3.38 5.22
C TYR A 416 3.32 -1.89 4.94
N GLU A 417 3.53 -1.11 6.01
CA GLU A 417 3.65 0.35 5.91
C GLU A 417 4.83 0.79 5.02
N GLU A 418 5.89 -0.01 4.93
CA GLU A 418 7.08 0.30 4.13
C GLU A 418 6.78 0.34 2.63
N CYS A 419 5.81 -0.46 2.16
CA CYS A 419 5.40 -0.46 0.75
C CYS A 419 4.61 0.82 0.41
N TRP A 420 3.72 1.25 1.31
CA TRP A 420 2.97 2.50 1.17
C TRP A 420 3.89 3.72 1.24
N ASP A 421 4.83 3.71 2.18
CA ASP A 421 5.81 4.78 2.36
C ASP A 421 6.65 4.97 1.09
N LYS A 422 7.14 3.87 0.49
CA LYS A 422 7.88 3.93 -0.78
C LYS A 422 7.03 4.52 -1.92
N TYR A 423 5.74 4.19 -1.98
CA TYR A 423 4.86 4.74 -3.00
C TYR A 423 4.61 6.23 -2.83
N VAL A 424 4.40 6.67 -1.59
CA VAL A 424 4.31 8.09 -1.25
C VAL A 424 5.58 8.84 -1.66
N HIS A 425 6.75 8.32 -1.34
CA HIS A 425 8.02 8.95 -1.71
C HIS A 425 8.20 9.06 -3.24
N TYR A 426 7.71 8.07 -3.98
CA TYR A 426 7.70 8.12 -5.44
C TYR A 426 6.74 9.19 -5.98
N LEU A 427 5.54 9.30 -5.42
CA LEU A 427 4.49 10.20 -5.92
C LEU A 427 4.61 11.64 -5.44
N GLU A 428 5.13 11.91 -4.24
CA GLU A 428 5.17 13.25 -3.64
C GLU A 428 5.79 14.32 -4.57
N PRO A 429 6.92 14.09 -5.26
CA PRO A 429 7.47 15.07 -6.20
C PRO A 429 6.70 15.17 -7.52
N ARG A 430 5.81 14.23 -7.83
CA ARG A 430 5.11 14.09 -9.12
C ARG A 430 3.66 14.59 -9.05
N SER A 431 2.92 14.23 -8.01
CA SER A 431 1.50 14.57 -7.85
C SER A 431 1.07 14.58 -6.38
N LEU A 432 0.65 15.75 -5.90
CA LEU A 432 0.14 15.93 -4.54
C LEU A 432 -1.19 15.20 -4.33
N GLU A 433 -2.08 15.21 -5.32
CA GLU A 433 -3.42 14.62 -5.16
C GLU A 433 -3.39 13.09 -5.19
N GLU A 434 -2.53 12.50 -6.03
CA GLU A 434 -2.31 11.05 -6.00
C GLU A 434 -1.66 10.63 -4.67
N THR A 435 -0.70 11.40 -4.16
CA THR A 435 -0.11 11.16 -2.84
C THR A 435 -1.17 11.19 -1.73
N ARG A 436 -2.10 12.15 -1.76
CA ARG A 436 -3.26 12.18 -0.83
C ARG A 436 -4.15 10.96 -0.96
N ASN A 437 -4.40 10.50 -2.18
CA ASN A 437 -5.20 9.31 -2.43
C ASN A 437 -4.54 8.06 -1.80
N VAL A 438 -3.22 7.92 -1.95
CA VAL A 438 -2.44 6.83 -1.33
C VAL A 438 -2.54 6.88 0.19
N TYR A 439 -2.38 8.05 0.81
CA TYR A 439 -2.55 8.18 2.25
C TYR A 439 -3.96 7.83 2.73
N ARG A 440 -5.00 8.29 2.03
CA ARG A 440 -6.39 7.94 2.36
C ARG A 440 -6.62 6.43 2.30
N ARG A 441 -6.22 5.78 1.20
CA ARG A 441 -6.34 4.32 1.04
C ARG A 441 -5.57 3.57 2.13
N ALA A 442 -4.34 3.97 2.41
CA ALA A 442 -3.53 3.35 3.45
C ALA A 442 -4.18 3.51 4.83
N CYS A 443 -4.50 4.74 5.25
CA CYS A 443 -4.92 5.05 6.61
C CYS A 443 -6.39 4.71 6.89
N GLU A 444 -7.29 4.89 5.93
CA GLU A 444 -8.73 4.73 6.14
C GLU A 444 -9.20 3.28 5.88
N ILE A 445 -8.46 2.51 5.08
CA ILE A 445 -8.85 1.15 4.68
C ILE A 445 -7.90 0.09 5.26
N HIS A 446 -6.62 0.12 4.87
CA HIS A 446 -5.73 -1.03 5.08
C HIS A 446 -4.96 -1.00 6.41
N LEU A 447 -4.55 0.18 6.85
CA LEU A 447 -3.71 0.44 8.02
C LEU A 447 -4.36 1.38 9.06
N PRO A 448 -5.65 1.19 9.45
CA PRO A 448 -6.36 2.12 10.33
C PRO A 448 -5.78 2.25 11.75
N TYR A 449 -4.99 1.26 12.20
CA TYR A 449 -4.38 1.25 13.52
C TYR A 449 -2.85 1.45 13.50
N LYS A 450 -2.24 1.72 12.34
CA LYS A 450 -0.81 2.03 12.23
C LYS A 450 -0.57 3.51 12.47
N HIS A 451 -0.45 3.91 13.74
CA HIS A 451 -0.33 5.32 14.13
C HIS A 451 0.83 6.06 13.44
N THR A 452 1.95 5.39 13.17
CA THR A 452 3.13 5.92 12.47
C THR A 452 2.74 6.55 11.13
N PHE A 453 2.00 5.81 10.30
CA PHE A 453 1.60 6.26 8.97
C PHE A 453 0.56 7.39 9.01
N HIS A 454 -0.40 7.35 9.95
CA HIS A 454 -1.35 8.45 10.16
C HIS A 454 -0.66 9.73 10.62
N LEU A 455 0.35 9.62 11.49
CA LEU A 455 1.16 10.76 11.93
C LEU A 455 2.03 11.32 10.80
N GLN A 456 2.44 10.50 9.85
CA GLN A 456 3.11 10.95 8.63
C GLN A 456 2.12 11.67 7.70
N TRP A 457 0.92 11.12 7.50
CA TRP A 457 -0.13 11.76 6.71
C TRP A 457 -0.54 13.13 7.26
N SER A 458 -0.78 13.24 8.58
CA SER A 458 -1.09 14.53 9.20
C SER A 458 0.03 15.57 9.02
N ALA A 459 1.30 15.13 9.04
CA ALA A 459 2.44 16.01 8.79
C ALA A 459 2.55 16.40 7.32
N PHE A 460 2.21 15.50 6.39
CA PHE A 460 2.11 15.79 4.97
C PHE A 460 1.03 16.84 4.68
N GLU A 461 -0.16 16.71 5.27
CA GLU A 461 -1.24 17.70 5.07
C GLU A 461 -0.86 19.06 5.67
N GLU A 462 -0.25 19.07 6.86
CA GLU A 462 0.26 20.30 7.47
C GLU A 462 1.32 20.98 6.59
N LYS A 463 2.29 20.20 6.07
CA LYS A 463 3.34 20.69 5.17
C LYS A 463 2.77 21.35 3.92
N HIS A 464 1.67 20.84 3.40
CA HIS A 464 1.00 21.35 2.19
C HIS A 464 -0.15 22.32 2.48
N GLY A 465 -0.31 22.78 3.74
CA GLY A 465 -1.26 23.83 4.13
C GLY A 465 -2.69 23.38 4.42
N ASN A 466 -2.98 22.08 4.34
CA ASN A 466 -4.30 21.50 4.63
C ASN A 466 -4.48 21.26 6.14
N ILE A 467 -4.51 22.35 6.89
CA ILE A 467 -4.52 22.29 8.36
C ILE A 467 -5.76 21.60 8.93
N LEU A 468 -6.93 21.84 8.34
CA LEU A 468 -8.19 21.22 8.80
C LEU A 468 -8.13 19.70 8.68
N GLU A 469 -7.53 19.20 7.60
CA GLU A 469 -7.39 17.77 7.39
C GLU A 469 -6.37 17.16 8.35
N ALA A 470 -5.22 17.82 8.56
CA ALA A 470 -4.27 17.40 9.59
C ALA A 470 -4.90 17.32 10.99
N GLN A 471 -5.78 18.26 11.35
CA GLN A 471 -6.55 18.21 12.60
C GLN A 471 -7.50 17.01 12.63
N ARG A 472 -8.30 16.81 11.57
CA ARG A 472 -9.25 15.70 11.44
C ARG A 472 -8.57 14.34 11.58
N ILE A 473 -7.43 14.14 10.89
CA ILE A 473 -6.66 12.89 10.95
C ILE A 473 -6.23 12.61 12.39
N LEU A 474 -5.64 13.58 13.06
CA LEU A 474 -5.15 13.41 14.43
C LEU A 474 -6.29 13.20 15.45
N GLU A 475 -7.43 13.83 15.23
CA GLU A 475 -8.65 13.65 16.03
C GLU A 475 -9.22 12.25 15.88
N SER A 476 -9.39 11.80 14.63
CA SER A 476 -9.83 10.44 14.33
C SER A 476 -8.87 9.39 14.88
N LEU A 477 -7.56 9.64 14.79
CA LEU A 477 -6.54 8.73 15.31
C LEU A 477 -6.58 8.61 16.83
N GLU A 478 -6.80 9.72 17.53
CA GLU A 478 -6.91 9.71 18.99
C GLU A 478 -8.17 8.99 19.48
N LEU A 479 -9.28 9.12 18.76
CA LEU A 479 -10.50 8.36 19.02
C LEU A 479 -10.31 6.86 18.77
N ALA A 480 -9.61 6.50 17.69
CA ALA A 480 -9.34 5.11 17.34
C ALA A 480 -8.33 4.43 18.28
N MET A 481 -7.38 5.20 18.84
CA MET A 481 -6.36 4.71 19.77
C MET A 481 -6.23 5.60 21.03
N PRO A 482 -7.19 5.50 21.96
CA PRO A 482 -7.15 6.26 23.21
C PRO A 482 -5.91 5.93 24.05
N GLY A 483 -5.31 6.96 24.67
CA GLY A 483 -4.15 6.81 25.54
C GLY A 483 -2.79 6.86 24.83
N LEU A 484 -2.75 6.92 23.50
CA LEU A 484 -1.52 7.06 22.74
C LEU A 484 -0.97 8.50 22.82
N ALA A 485 -0.05 8.73 23.76
CA ALA A 485 0.40 10.06 24.14
C ALA A 485 0.99 10.90 22.99
N MET A 486 1.66 10.24 22.04
CA MET A 486 2.26 10.91 20.88
C MET A 486 1.20 11.62 20.00
N VAL A 487 -0.02 11.10 19.90
CA VAL A 487 -1.09 11.69 19.09
C VAL A 487 -1.55 13.01 19.71
N ARG A 488 -1.85 13.00 21.01
CA ARG A 488 -2.21 14.21 21.75
C ARG A 488 -1.09 15.27 21.69
N LEU A 489 0.17 14.86 21.78
CA LEU A 489 1.31 15.77 21.61
C LEU A 489 1.41 16.35 20.19
N ARG A 490 1.11 15.56 19.16
CA ARG A 490 1.08 16.03 17.77
C ARG A 490 -0.05 17.04 17.56
N ARG A 491 -1.26 16.80 18.12
CA ARG A 491 -2.39 17.73 18.11
C ARG A 491 -2.05 19.06 18.77
N ALA A 492 -1.55 19.02 20.01
CA ALA A 492 -1.12 20.22 20.72
C ALA A 492 0.02 20.94 19.96
N GLY A 493 0.96 20.17 19.39
CA GLY A 493 2.05 20.69 18.58
C GLY A 493 1.59 21.42 17.31
N LEU A 494 0.57 20.90 16.63
CA LEU A 494 -0.05 21.51 15.45
C LEU A 494 -0.66 22.86 15.82
N GLU A 495 -1.52 22.92 16.84
CA GLU A 495 -2.13 24.18 17.30
C GLU A 495 -1.06 25.20 17.72
N ARG A 496 0.02 24.73 18.37
CA ARG A 496 1.15 25.58 18.74
C ARG A 496 1.85 26.17 17.52
N ARG A 497 2.12 25.38 16.47
CA ARG A 497 2.78 25.86 15.23
C ARG A 497 1.91 26.87 14.48
N LEU A 498 0.59 26.78 14.62
CA LEU A 498 -0.38 27.76 14.10
C LEU A 498 -0.49 29.03 14.97
N GLY A 499 0.23 29.12 16.10
CA GLY A 499 0.15 30.23 17.03
C GLY A 499 -1.07 30.21 17.97
N ARG A 500 -1.89 29.16 17.93
CA ARG A 500 -3.09 28.99 18.77
C ARG A 500 -2.72 28.39 20.12
N LEU A 501 -1.95 29.16 20.90
CA LEU A 501 -1.42 28.71 22.18
C LEU A 501 -2.51 28.28 23.17
N ASP A 502 -3.65 28.99 23.20
CA ASP A 502 -4.76 28.65 24.09
C ASP A 502 -5.34 27.25 23.81
N ARG A 503 -5.47 26.88 22.53
CA ARG A 503 -5.94 25.54 22.13
C ARG A 503 -4.90 24.47 22.48
N SER A 504 -3.62 24.74 22.20
CA SER A 504 -2.54 23.83 22.58
C SER A 504 -2.50 23.60 24.11
N GLU A 505 -2.74 24.65 24.90
CA GLU A 505 -2.81 24.55 26.36
C GLU A 505 -4.02 23.72 26.80
N SER A 506 -5.21 23.99 26.22
CA SER A 506 -6.44 23.25 26.52
C SER A 506 -6.26 21.75 26.29
N LEU A 507 -5.70 21.36 25.14
CA LEU A 507 -5.48 19.96 24.80
C LEU A 507 -4.57 19.25 25.81
N LEU A 508 -3.52 19.92 26.31
CA LEU A 508 -2.63 19.36 27.33
C LEU A 508 -3.30 19.31 28.70
N ARG A 509 -4.09 20.33 29.08
CA ARG A 509 -4.86 20.34 30.34
C ARG A 509 -5.89 19.21 30.37
N GLU A 510 -6.65 19.04 29.29
CA GLU A 510 -7.60 17.94 29.13
C GLU A 510 -6.89 16.59 29.25
N ALA A 511 -5.72 16.43 28.65
CA ALA A 511 -4.94 15.19 28.75
C ALA A 511 -4.46 14.91 30.18
N VAL A 512 -4.09 15.93 30.96
CA VAL A 512 -3.78 15.77 32.38
C VAL A 512 -5.03 15.30 33.15
N GLU A 513 -6.16 15.98 32.97
CA GLU A 513 -7.40 15.66 33.67
C GLU A 513 -7.90 14.24 33.37
N GLN A 514 -7.88 13.84 32.09
CA GLN A 514 -8.37 12.55 31.61
C GLN A 514 -7.53 11.35 32.08
N ASN A 515 -6.31 11.57 32.58
CA ASN A 515 -5.38 10.50 32.94
C ASN A 515 -5.05 10.45 34.43
N LYS A 516 -5.82 11.11 35.31
CA LYS A 516 -5.59 11.11 36.77
C LYS A 516 -5.54 9.71 37.40
N ASP A 517 -6.27 8.77 36.83
CA ASP A 517 -6.32 7.35 37.17
C ASP A 517 -5.12 6.54 36.65
N LYS A 518 -4.29 7.14 35.79
CA LYS A 518 -3.10 6.52 35.16
C LYS A 518 -1.82 7.29 35.55
N PRO A 519 -1.21 7.00 36.72
CA PRO A 519 -0.12 7.80 37.29
C PRO A 519 1.04 8.13 36.35
N TYR A 520 1.43 7.17 35.49
CA TYR A 520 2.49 7.36 34.51
C TYR A 520 2.12 8.40 33.43
N LEU A 521 0.94 8.26 32.81
CA LEU A 521 0.46 9.19 31.79
C LEU A 521 0.12 10.56 32.38
N HIS A 522 -0.47 10.60 33.57
CA HIS A 522 -0.71 11.84 34.32
C HIS A 522 0.58 12.63 34.51
N ALA A 523 1.62 11.98 35.05
CA ALA A 523 2.92 12.61 35.27
C ALA A 523 3.55 13.09 33.96
N PHE A 524 3.47 12.27 32.90
CA PHE A 524 3.97 12.63 31.57
C PHE A 524 3.31 13.90 31.02
N PHE A 525 1.98 13.97 30.97
CA PHE A 525 1.27 15.14 30.46
C PHE A 525 1.43 16.36 31.36
N SER A 526 1.52 16.16 32.68
CA SER A 526 1.77 17.25 33.64
C SER A 526 3.13 17.90 33.40
N ILE A 527 4.17 17.12 33.11
CA ILE A 527 5.48 17.63 32.72
C ILE A 527 5.39 18.44 31.43
N LYS A 528 4.71 17.91 30.39
CA LYS A 528 4.59 18.60 29.10
C LYS A 528 3.77 19.90 29.22
N LEU A 529 2.70 19.91 30.01
CA LEU A 529 1.91 21.11 30.33
C LEU A 529 2.72 22.14 31.12
N ALA A 530 3.46 21.72 32.15
CA ALA A 530 4.30 22.63 32.93
C ALA A 530 5.40 23.27 32.08
N ARG A 531 6.07 22.50 31.21
CA ARG A 531 7.05 23.03 30.25
C ARG A 531 6.40 24.04 29.29
N PHE A 532 5.20 23.75 28.79
CA PHE A 532 4.44 24.67 27.93
C PHE A 532 4.12 25.99 28.65
N LEU A 533 3.56 25.92 29.85
CA LEU A 533 3.19 27.08 30.67
C LEU A 533 4.40 27.95 31.03
N LEU A 534 5.55 27.32 31.32
CA LEU A 534 6.78 28.02 31.64
C LEU A 534 7.36 28.73 30.42
N LYS A 535 7.60 27.99 29.32
CA LYS A 535 8.37 28.50 28.17
C LYS A 535 7.53 29.36 27.22
N LEU A 536 6.26 29.01 27.01
CA LEU A 536 5.38 29.67 26.05
C LEU A 536 4.33 30.53 26.75
N GLY A 537 3.70 30.01 27.81
CA GLY A 537 2.74 30.75 28.62
C GLY A 537 3.35 31.82 29.53
N LYS A 538 4.69 31.82 29.69
CA LYS A 538 5.46 32.72 30.59
C LYS A 538 4.88 32.80 32.01
N ASN A 539 4.30 31.70 32.50
CA ASN A 539 3.60 31.64 33.78
C ASN A 539 4.23 30.56 34.70
N PRO A 540 5.35 30.88 35.38
CA PRO A 540 6.05 29.93 36.23
C PRO A 540 5.21 29.48 37.43
N SER A 541 4.32 30.34 37.94
CA SER A 541 3.44 30.01 39.06
C SER A 541 2.45 28.91 38.71
N LYS A 542 1.82 28.97 37.54
CA LYS A 542 0.92 27.90 37.05
C LYS A 542 1.70 26.62 36.75
N ALA A 543 2.87 26.73 36.11
CA ALA A 543 3.71 25.57 35.82
C ALA A 543 4.15 24.84 37.10
N ARG A 544 4.52 25.57 38.15
CA ARG A 544 4.84 25.04 39.48
C ARG A 544 3.64 24.31 40.10
N ALA A 545 2.46 24.91 40.05
CA ALA A 545 1.24 24.32 40.61
C ALA A 545 0.93 22.96 39.95
N VAL A 546 1.00 22.88 38.62
CA VAL A 546 0.79 21.63 37.87
C VAL A 546 1.78 20.54 38.30
N LEU A 547 3.06 20.86 38.46
CA LEU A 547 4.06 19.88 38.91
C LEU A 547 3.84 19.44 40.37
N GLN A 548 3.43 20.35 41.25
CA GLN A 548 3.15 20.02 42.65
C GLN A 548 1.93 19.10 42.78
N GLU A 549 0.84 19.38 42.07
CA GLU A 549 -0.34 18.51 42.01
C GLU A 549 0.02 17.11 41.48
N ALA A 550 0.83 17.05 40.41
CA ALA A 550 1.29 15.78 39.88
C ALA A 550 2.20 14.99 40.84
N ILE A 551 2.98 15.67 41.68
CA ILE A 551 3.81 15.04 42.71
C ILE A 551 2.95 14.45 43.84
N GLU A 552 1.83 15.09 44.18
CA GLU A 552 0.90 14.55 45.18
C GLU A 552 0.29 13.23 44.73
N ILE A 553 0.02 13.08 43.43
CA ILE A 553 -0.51 11.85 42.84
C ILE A 553 0.60 10.78 42.65
N SER A 554 1.78 11.18 42.18
CA SER A 554 2.89 10.27 41.83
C SER A 554 4.19 10.66 42.57
N PRO A 555 4.27 10.48 43.90
CA PRO A 555 5.39 10.98 44.72
C PRO A 555 6.71 10.24 44.49
N ASP A 556 6.68 9.07 43.87
CA ASP A 556 7.83 8.23 43.50
C ASP A 556 8.40 8.55 42.11
N ASN A 557 7.73 9.40 41.33
CA ASN A 557 8.17 9.73 39.97
C ASN A 557 9.27 10.82 39.98
N SER A 558 10.53 10.39 39.82
CA SER A 558 11.70 11.27 39.81
C SER A 558 11.66 12.37 38.74
N LYS A 559 11.03 12.12 37.58
CA LYS A 559 10.96 13.07 36.47
C LYS A 559 10.17 14.33 36.85
N LEU A 560 9.17 14.22 37.72
CA LEU A 560 8.40 15.37 38.20
C LEU A 560 9.27 16.33 39.03
N TYR A 561 10.02 15.78 39.99
CA TYR A 561 10.95 16.56 40.82
C TYR A 561 12.08 17.18 39.98
N LEU A 562 12.58 16.48 38.95
CA LEU A 562 13.62 17.02 38.08
C LEU A 562 13.11 18.23 37.28
N ASN A 563 11.90 18.15 36.74
CA ASN A 563 11.29 19.28 36.03
C ASN A 563 10.92 20.43 36.98
N LEU A 564 10.53 20.14 38.22
CA LEU A 564 10.28 21.17 39.23
C LEU A 564 11.59 21.88 39.61
N LEU A 565 12.67 21.13 39.83
CA LEU A 565 13.98 21.69 40.11
C LEU A 565 14.47 22.58 38.95
N GLU A 566 14.34 22.10 37.71
CA GLU A 566 14.68 22.88 36.52
C GLU A 566 13.87 24.19 36.45
N LEU A 567 12.56 24.13 36.74
CA LEU A 567 11.69 25.30 36.81
C LEU A 567 12.22 26.32 37.82
N GLU A 568 12.52 25.91 39.06
CA GLU A 568 12.99 26.82 40.11
C GLU A 568 14.34 27.45 39.77
N VAL A 569 15.29 26.64 39.27
CA VAL A 569 16.63 27.09 38.86
C VAL A 569 16.56 28.06 37.69
N SER A 570 15.61 27.88 36.76
CA SER A 570 15.46 28.74 35.59
C SER A 570 14.81 30.10 35.88
N GLY A 571 14.20 30.27 37.07
CA GLY A 571 13.55 31.52 37.46
C GLY A 571 14.51 32.57 38.03
N ASP A 572 13.97 33.71 38.46
CA ASP A 572 14.79 34.74 39.14
C ASP A 572 15.28 34.20 40.48
N LEU A 573 16.58 33.93 40.58
CA LEU A 573 17.22 33.34 41.76
C LEU A 573 17.09 34.21 43.01
N ARG A 574 16.85 35.53 42.87
CA ARG A 574 16.58 36.42 44.01
C ARG A 574 15.23 36.17 44.65
N VAL A 575 14.27 35.66 43.88
CA VAL A 575 12.90 35.35 44.31
C VAL A 575 12.72 33.86 44.57
N ASN A 576 13.37 32.99 43.77
CA ASN A 576 13.19 31.55 43.76
C ASN A 576 14.31 30.75 44.45
N GLY A 577 15.34 31.40 45.02
CA GLY A 577 16.43 30.69 45.71
C GLY A 577 15.95 29.73 46.81
N GLY A 578 14.88 30.10 47.53
CA GLY A 578 14.22 29.22 48.51
C GLY A 578 13.47 28.03 47.87
N GLY A 579 12.97 28.19 46.64
CA GLY A 579 12.26 27.15 45.90
C GLY A 579 13.16 25.98 45.52
N VAL A 580 14.42 26.25 45.14
CA VAL A 580 15.41 25.21 44.83
C VAL A 580 15.69 24.33 46.05
N HIS A 581 15.99 24.94 47.20
CA HIS A 581 16.21 24.21 48.46
C HIS A 581 14.97 23.41 48.89
N GLN A 582 13.77 23.99 48.75
CA GLN A 582 12.52 23.29 49.07
C GLN A 582 12.30 22.08 48.14
N CYS A 583 12.58 22.21 46.84
CA CYS A 583 12.47 21.11 45.89
C CYS A 583 13.43 19.97 46.23
N VAL A 584 14.70 20.28 46.52
CA VAL A 584 15.70 19.28 46.90
C VAL A 584 15.30 18.57 48.19
N SER A 585 14.90 19.33 49.22
CA SER A 585 14.43 18.75 50.49
C SER A 585 13.23 17.81 50.29
N LYS A 586 12.24 18.22 49.48
CA LYS A 586 11.08 17.38 49.12
C LYS A 586 11.51 16.10 48.40
N ALA A 587 12.42 16.19 47.42
CA ALA A 587 12.91 15.02 46.69
C ALA A 587 13.68 14.03 47.57
N LEU A 588 14.46 14.52 48.56
CA LEU A 588 15.18 13.66 49.51
C LEU A 588 14.22 12.93 50.47
N ALA A 589 13.11 13.57 50.85
CA ALA A 589 12.07 12.97 51.68
C ALA A 589 11.15 11.99 50.92
N ALA A 590 11.02 12.15 49.60
CA ALA A 590 10.16 11.33 48.75
C ALA A 590 10.65 9.86 48.62
N PRO A 591 9.79 8.91 48.23
CA PRO A 591 10.13 7.51 48.00
C PRO A 591 10.91 7.29 46.68
N LEU A 592 11.95 8.10 46.44
CA LEU A 592 12.81 8.00 45.26
C LEU A 592 13.97 7.01 45.47
N SER A 593 14.51 6.47 44.38
CA SER A 593 15.65 5.55 44.45
C SER A 593 16.89 6.22 45.07
N PRO A 594 17.78 5.45 45.75
CA PRO A 594 18.99 6.01 46.36
C PRO A 594 19.87 6.80 45.38
N LYS A 595 20.04 6.29 44.16
CA LYS A 595 20.77 6.98 43.08
C LYS A 595 20.14 8.34 42.76
N THR A 596 18.81 8.41 42.70
CA THR A 596 18.08 9.65 42.43
C THR A 596 18.22 10.64 43.59
N LYS A 597 18.13 10.19 44.84
CA LYS A 597 18.32 11.05 46.02
C LYS A 597 19.72 11.66 46.06
N ILE A 598 20.74 10.86 45.76
CA ILE A 598 22.12 11.34 45.63
C ILE A 598 22.23 12.40 44.53
N LEU A 599 21.59 12.18 43.37
CA LEU A 599 21.54 13.17 42.29
C LEU A 599 20.91 14.51 42.74
N PHE A 600 19.78 14.49 43.44
CA PHE A 600 19.15 15.72 43.95
C PHE A 600 20.03 16.43 44.99
N SER A 601 20.65 15.68 45.89
CA SER A 601 21.59 16.24 46.87
C SER A 601 22.80 16.88 46.19
N GLN A 602 23.38 16.23 45.18
CA GLN A 602 24.47 16.77 44.38
C GLN A 602 24.08 18.05 43.64
N ARG A 603 22.89 18.07 43.00
CA ARG A 603 22.38 19.27 42.32
C ARG A 603 22.12 20.42 43.30
N GLY A 604 21.62 20.12 44.49
CA GLY A 604 21.45 21.11 45.56
C GLY A 604 22.77 21.70 46.05
N LEU A 605 23.81 20.87 46.20
CA LEU A 605 25.16 21.31 46.54
C LEU A 605 25.74 22.21 45.45
N GLN A 606 25.68 21.78 44.18
CA GLN A 606 26.15 22.58 43.05
C GLN A 606 25.46 23.96 43.00
N PHE A 607 24.15 24.00 43.22
CA PHE A 607 23.42 25.26 43.28
C PHE A 607 23.90 26.16 44.42
N ALA A 608 24.16 25.60 45.60
CA ALA A 608 24.68 26.36 46.73
C ALA A 608 26.10 26.86 46.49
N GLU A 609 26.95 26.09 45.81
CA GLU A 609 28.31 26.52 45.42
C GLU A 609 28.27 27.67 44.41
N ASP A 610 27.39 27.60 43.41
CA ASP A 610 27.29 28.60 42.34
C ASP A 610 26.60 29.89 42.81
N PHE A 611 25.56 29.80 43.65
CA PHE A 611 24.65 30.90 43.96
C PHE A 611 24.44 31.15 45.46
N GLY A 612 25.10 30.40 46.34
CA GLY A 612 24.97 30.53 47.79
C GLY A 612 25.40 31.89 48.31
N THR A 613 24.68 32.42 49.29
CA THR A 613 24.97 33.72 49.91
C THR A 613 26.02 33.64 51.01
N THR A 614 26.27 32.45 51.57
CA THR A 614 27.25 32.23 52.65
C THR A 614 27.99 30.91 52.48
N VAL A 615 29.30 30.91 52.73
CA VAL A 615 30.15 29.70 52.72
C VAL A 615 29.67 28.69 53.76
N GLN A 616 29.12 29.16 54.89
CA GLN A 616 28.58 28.29 55.93
C GLN A 616 27.41 27.43 55.42
N SER A 617 26.55 27.97 54.55
CA SER A 617 25.45 27.21 53.95
C SER A 617 25.95 26.12 52.99
N VAL A 618 27.01 26.41 52.23
CA VAL A 618 27.66 25.46 51.32
C VAL A 618 28.29 24.30 52.10
N LEU A 619 29.02 24.62 53.18
CA LEU A 619 29.63 23.60 54.04
C LEU A 619 28.57 22.71 54.69
N SER A 620 27.46 23.28 55.17
CA SER A 620 26.34 22.52 55.73
C SER A 620 25.74 21.53 54.72
N ILE A 621 25.46 21.99 53.50
CA ILE A 621 24.89 21.14 52.43
C ILE A 621 25.90 20.08 51.98
N SER A 622 27.20 20.41 51.96
CA SER A 622 28.28 19.48 51.65
C SER A 622 28.39 18.37 52.69
N GLU A 623 28.31 18.70 53.99
CA GLU A 623 28.28 17.72 55.08
C GLU A 623 27.04 16.82 55.00
N GLU A 624 25.87 17.37 54.68
CA GLU A 624 24.63 16.60 54.46
C GLU A 624 24.75 15.66 53.25
N HIS A 625 25.36 16.13 52.16
CA HIS A 625 25.63 15.32 50.97
C HIS A 625 26.58 14.16 51.30
N GLN A 626 27.66 14.41 52.04
CA GLN A 626 28.61 13.37 52.43
C GLN A 626 27.96 12.31 53.33
N LYS A 627 27.15 12.73 54.31
CA LYS A 627 26.36 11.79 55.14
C LYS A 627 25.43 10.94 54.29
N LEU A 628 24.74 11.55 53.32
CA LEU A 628 23.85 10.83 52.41
C LEU A 628 24.62 9.81 51.56
N LEU A 629 25.83 10.13 51.10
CA LEU A 629 26.71 9.20 50.39
C LEU A 629 27.18 8.05 51.29
N ASP A 630 27.46 8.30 52.55
CA ASP A 630 27.86 7.26 53.50
C ASP A 630 26.68 6.32 53.80
N ASP A 631 25.48 6.88 54.02
CA ASP A 631 24.25 6.14 54.35
C ASP A 631 23.71 5.33 53.15
N LEU A 632 23.73 5.90 51.94
CA LEU A 632 23.15 5.30 50.74
C LEU A 632 24.20 4.65 49.81
N GLY A 633 25.45 5.11 49.86
CA GLY A 633 26.57 4.57 49.07
C GLY A 633 27.33 3.44 49.76
N GLY A 634 27.17 3.26 51.08
CA GLY A 634 27.82 2.19 51.86
C GLY A 634 27.29 0.76 51.65
N LYS A 635 26.16 0.57 50.95
CA LYS A 635 25.60 -0.76 50.63
C LYS A 635 26.27 -1.42 49.42
N LYS A 636 27.61 -1.48 49.39
CA LYS A 636 28.37 -2.28 48.41
C LYS A 636 29.18 -3.36 49.12
N ARG A 637 28.48 -4.37 49.66
CA ARG A 637 28.89 -5.78 49.84
C ARG A 637 27.78 -6.55 50.57
N GLY A 638 26.79 -6.99 49.81
CA GLY A 638 25.80 -8.00 50.18
C GLY A 638 25.23 -8.54 48.88
N ALA A 639 25.30 -9.85 48.69
CA ALA A 639 25.20 -10.52 47.40
C ALA A 639 23.88 -10.29 46.65
N GLU A 640 23.96 -9.92 45.37
CA GLU A 640 22.91 -10.12 44.38
C GLU A 640 23.53 -10.89 43.21
N ASN A 641 23.27 -12.20 43.20
CA ASN A 641 23.03 -12.92 41.96
C ASN A 641 21.56 -12.64 41.59
N GLY A 642 21.30 -12.23 40.35
CA GLY A 642 19.96 -12.25 39.76
C GLY A 642 19.55 -10.93 39.09
N ASP A 643 19.51 -10.98 37.76
CA ASP A 643 18.81 -10.11 36.79
C ASP A 643 19.15 -8.61 36.74
N ASP A 644 20.22 -8.31 35.99
CA ASP A 644 20.27 -7.15 35.10
C ASP A 644 19.78 -7.63 33.72
N ASP A 645 18.57 -7.22 33.33
CA ASP A 645 18.12 -7.23 31.93
C ASP A 645 17.64 -5.80 31.60
N ASP A 646 18.53 -5.00 31.03
CA ASP A 646 18.21 -3.87 30.16
C ASP A 646 19.19 -3.93 28.96
N PRO A 647 18.73 -4.38 27.78
CA PRO A 647 19.61 -4.75 26.69
C PRO A 647 19.80 -3.58 25.70
N GLU A 648 20.48 -2.50 26.08
CA GLU A 648 20.74 -1.44 25.09
C GLU A 648 22.02 -0.61 25.35
N LYS A 649 23.20 -1.26 25.33
CA LYS A 649 24.43 -0.66 24.76
C LYS A 649 25.63 -1.61 24.64
N MET A 650 25.71 -2.36 23.53
CA MET A 650 26.97 -2.80 22.89
C MET A 650 26.69 -2.76 21.38
N SER A 651 27.44 -2.16 20.47
CA SER A 651 28.89 -1.98 20.41
C SER A 651 29.25 -0.86 19.42
N LYS A 652 30.19 0.02 19.79
CA LYS A 652 31.07 0.66 18.81
C LYS A 652 32.33 1.13 19.51
N LEU A 653 33.44 0.47 19.20
CA LEU A 653 34.72 1.03 18.74
C LEU A 653 35.77 -0.07 18.84
N ASP A 654 36.26 -0.51 17.68
CA ASP A 654 37.62 -1.00 17.57
C ASP A 654 38.27 -0.19 16.45
N ASP A 655 39.33 0.54 16.79
CA ASP A 655 40.32 1.01 15.82
C ASP A 655 41.68 1.08 16.51
N GLY A 656 42.69 0.50 15.85
CA GLY A 656 44.02 0.27 16.41
C GLY A 656 45.01 -0.48 15.52
N SER A 657 45.11 -0.10 14.24
CA SER A 657 46.22 -0.29 13.28
C SER A 657 47.42 -1.23 13.59
N ALA A 658 47.74 -2.10 12.61
CA ALA A 658 49.12 -2.30 12.14
C ALA A 658 49.18 -2.82 10.68
N VAL A 659 50.20 -2.33 9.96
CA VAL A 659 50.42 -2.29 8.51
C VAL A 659 50.97 -3.61 7.92
N SER A 660 50.55 -4.00 6.70
CA SER A 660 51.45 -4.55 5.65
C SER A 660 50.77 -4.63 4.28
N ALA A 661 51.52 -4.21 3.25
CA ALA A 661 51.11 -4.09 1.86
C ALA A 661 51.06 -5.44 1.11
N ALA A 662 50.12 -5.60 0.18
CA ALA A 662 50.26 -6.44 -1.01
C ALA A 662 49.29 -6.00 -2.12
N GLN A 663 49.80 -5.99 -3.34
CA GLN A 663 49.15 -5.63 -4.60
C GLN A 663 48.09 -6.67 -5.02
N GLY A 664 47.08 -6.25 -5.80
CA GLY A 664 46.54 -7.09 -6.87
C GLY A 664 45.02 -7.22 -7.00
N VAL A 665 44.51 -6.61 -8.09
CA VAL A 665 43.43 -7.09 -8.99
C VAL A 665 41.96 -6.93 -8.54
N LEU A 666 41.23 -6.13 -9.34
CA LEU A 666 39.77 -5.99 -9.40
C LEU A 666 39.10 -7.28 -9.92
N PRO A 667 37.95 -7.74 -9.40
CA PRO A 667 37.11 -8.68 -10.12
C PRO A 667 36.16 -7.93 -11.06
N SER A 668 36.39 -8.11 -12.36
CA SER A 668 35.49 -7.69 -13.44
C SER A 668 34.23 -8.55 -13.50
N MET A 669 33.11 -7.91 -13.81
CA MET A 669 31.87 -8.54 -14.27
C MET A 669 32.13 -9.48 -15.47
N PRO A 670 31.54 -10.69 -15.53
CA PRO A 670 31.60 -11.50 -16.74
C PRO A 670 30.62 -10.95 -17.80
N PRO A 671 30.98 -11.05 -19.10
CA PRO A 671 30.19 -10.47 -20.18
C PRO A 671 28.96 -11.31 -20.53
N MET A 672 27.87 -10.62 -20.88
CA MET A 672 26.77 -11.15 -21.68
C MET A 672 27.32 -11.70 -23.00
N THR A 673 27.23 -13.01 -23.22
CA THR A 673 27.12 -13.59 -24.56
C THR A 673 26.46 -14.97 -24.51
N THR A 674 25.50 -15.17 -25.41
CA THR A 674 24.86 -16.40 -25.92
C THR A 674 23.40 -16.64 -25.52
N PRO A 675 22.48 -16.74 -26.50
CA PRO A 675 21.06 -17.04 -26.28
C PRO A 675 20.85 -18.55 -26.04
N PRO A 676 19.79 -18.97 -25.33
CA PRO A 676 19.37 -20.36 -25.32
C PRO A 676 18.78 -20.76 -26.71
N PRO A 677 18.91 -22.03 -27.13
CA PRO A 677 18.40 -22.47 -28.42
C PRO A 677 16.86 -22.61 -28.40
N PRO A 678 16.19 -22.61 -29.57
CA PRO A 678 14.76 -22.84 -29.65
C PRO A 678 14.45 -24.28 -29.23
N VAL A 679 13.58 -24.45 -28.24
CA VAL A 679 13.12 -25.77 -27.79
C VAL A 679 12.12 -26.30 -28.82
N MET A 680 12.61 -27.12 -29.74
CA MET A 680 11.79 -28.05 -30.50
C MET A 680 11.27 -29.14 -29.57
N GLY A 681 9.99 -29.52 -29.77
CA GLY A 681 9.21 -30.37 -28.90
C GLY A 681 9.87 -31.69 -28.48
N GLY A 682 9.72 -32.00 -27.20
CA GLY A 682 10.03 -33.28 -26.59
C GLY A 682 9.53 -33.28 -25.14
N ASP A 683 8.70 -34.27 -24.82
CA ASP A 683 7.99 -34.47 -23.56
C ASP A 683 8.81 -34.11 -22.30
N MET A 684 8.29 -33.21 -21.47
CA MET A 684 8.76 -32.99 -20.10
C MET A 684 7.62 -33.04 -19.09
N SER A 685 7.30 -34.26 -18.66
CA SER A 685 6.66 -34.54 -17.38
C SER A 685 7.63 -34.19 -16.25
N GLY A 686 7.47 -33.00 -15.66
CA GLY A 686 8.34 -32.57 -14.55
C GLY A 686 8.25 -31.10 -14.13
N TYR A 687 7.07 -30.49 -14.12
CA TYR A 687 6.84 -29.15 -13.53
C TYR A 687 5.59 -29.20 -12.64
N GLY A 688 5.75 -29.70 -11.41
CA GLY A 688 4.70 -29.71 -10.40
C GLY A 688 4.91 -28.59 -9.39
N GLY A 689 4.08 -27.55 -9.44
CA GLY A 689 4.04 -26.56 -8.35
C GLY A 689 3.26 -25.26 -8.63
N TYR A 690 3.27 -24.74 -9.86
CA TYR A 690 2.69 -23.41 -10.15
C TYR A 690 1.32 -23.45 -10.86
N SER A 691 0.95 -24.58 -11.45
CA SER A 691 -0.28 -24.74 -12.26
C SER A 691 -1.57 -24.91 -11.43
N ASN A 692 -1.48 -25.06 -10.10
CA ASN A 692 -2.66 -25.34 -9.28
C ASN A 692 -3.47 -24.10 -8.86
N TRP A 693 -2.90 -22.89 -8.91
CA TRP A 693 -3.61 -21.66 -8.52
C TRP A 693 -4.35 -20.99 -9.68
N TYR A 694 -3.89 -21.25 -10.90
CA TYR A 694 -4.43 -20.74 -12.15
C TYR A 694 -4.83 -21.91 -13.07
N GLN A 695 -5.48 -22.94 -12.52
CA GLN A 695 -5.89 -24.09 -13.32
C GLN A 695 -7.02 -23.71 -14.29
N GLN A 696 -6.78 -24.04 -15.55
CA GLN A 696 -7.69 -24.08 -16.68
C GLN A 696 -9.00 -24.80 -16.34
N GLN A 697 -10.12 -24.07 -16.22
CA GLN A 697 -11.42 -24.66 -16.51
C GLN A 697 -11.62 -24.62 -18.02
N GLN A 698 -11.63 -25.78 -18.66
CA GLN A 698 -12.23 -25.91 -19.98
C GLN A 698 -13.71 -25.51 -19.85
N TYR A 699 -14.04 -24.31 -20.32
CA TYR A 699 -15.42 -23.91 -20.57
C TYR A 699 -15.91 -24.68 -21.81
N GLY A 700 -16.28 -25.94 -21.59
CA GLY A 700 -16.99 -26.75 -22.56
C GLY A 700 -18.49 -26.70 -22.27
N GLY A 701 -19.25 -26.12 -23.20
CA GLY A 701 -20.69 -26.34 -23.37
C GLY A 701 -21.62 -25.77 -22.30
N TYR A 702 -22.45 -24.80 -22.70
CA TYR A 702 -23.61 -24.33 -21.94
C TYR A 702 -24.49 -25.51 -21.48
N GLY A 703 -24.50 -25.77 -20.17
CA GLY A 703 -25.45 -26.71 -19.54
C GLY A 703 -24.87 -27.50 -18.37
N GLY A 704 -24.90 -26.93 -17.16
CA GLY A 704 -24.73 -27.69 -15.91
C GLY A 704 -23.78 -27.05 -14.90
N TYR A 705 -24.25 -26.04 -14.16
CA TYR A 705 -23.53 -25.52 -13.00
C TYR A 705 -23.86 -26.35 -11.75
N GLN A 706 -23.02 -27.35 -11.46
CA GLN A 706 -22.86 -27.88 -10.10
C GLN A 706 -21.36 -27.98 -9.79
N THR A 707 -20.85 -27.03 -9.00
CA THR A 707 -19.55 -27.15 -8.33
C THR A 707 -19.66 -26.59 -6.91
N PRO A 708 -19.21 -27.31 -5.86
CA PRO A 708 -19.40 -26.91 -4.47
C PRO A 708 -18.34 -25.90 -4.00
N TRP A 709 -18.75 -25.03 -3.08
CA TRP A 709 -18.07 -23.84 -2.52
C TRP A 709 -16.63 -24.02 -1.98
N ASN A 710 -16.09 -25.23 -1.88
CA ASN A 710 -14.76 -25.52 -1.34
C ASN A 710 -13.57 -25.12 -2.24
N GLN A 711 -13.77 -24.81 -3.52
CA GLN A 711 -12.66 -24.44 -4.42
C GLN A 711 -12.13 -23.01 -4.17
N TYR A 712 -12.95 -22.08 -3.70
CA TYR A 712 -12.51 -20.70 -3.46
C TYR A 712 -11.80 -20.51 -2.11
N ASN A 713 -12.06 -21.38 -1.13
CA ASN A 713 -11.27 -21.46 0.10
C ASN A 713 -9.84 -21.98 -0.14
N GLN A 714 -9.52 -22.46 -1.36
CA GLN A 714 -8.13 -22.71 -1.69
C GLN A 714 -7.37 -21.38 -1.77
N TYR A 715 -7.89 -20.32 -2.41
CA TYR A 715 -7.16 -19.05 -2.55
C TYR A 715 -6.82 -18.38 -1.21
N TYR A 716 -7.58 -18.71 -0.17
CA TYR A 716 -7.44 -18.20 1.19
C TYR A 716 -7.61 -19.37 2.16
N PRO A 717 -6.58 -20.20 2.36
CA PRO A 717 -6.69 -21.35 3.26
C PRO A 717 -7.03 -20.87 4.68
N PRO A 718 -7.92 -21.57 5.40
CA PRO A 718 -8.17 -21.26 6.80
C PRO A 718 -6.85 -21.28 7.61
N SER A 719 -6.83 -20.45 8.64
CA SER A 719 -5.69 -20.15 9.53
C SER A 719 -4.82 -21.36 9.85
#